data_AF-A0A1Q9K5P4-F1
#
_entry.id   AF-A0A1Q9K5P4-F1
#
_cell.length_a   1.000
_cell.length_b   1.000
_cell.length_c   1.000
_cell.angle_alpha   90.00
_cell.angle_beta   90.00
_cell.angle_gamma   90.00
#
_symmetry.space_group_name_H-M   'P 1'
#
loop_
_entity.id
_entity.type
_entity.pdbx_description
1 polymer ?
#
loop_
_entity_poly.entity_id
_entity_poly.type
_entity_poly.pdbx_seq_one_letter_code
_entity_poly.pdbx_strand_id
1 'polypeptide(L)'
;MIDVKNIATRRIKRLVLNAWAFGPAAKGFTGRAAKTWKRKVYRDLKADNGYTKKEKLRAYSYGFMPSTMEHFGIKRSNAKRFISERDYLYLRPMNGSYNKWLGDMVTLRNIFKPYADHMPECYYQFTRRDGEMFIIPLNDCPTDGYSLDDVFDLIKEKKELLLTDLRCKNYFLLKYEGNGKYTINGEKLNKKIFRQWFDERKKMYVLMEKVHPAKKFAGTREIRSNYVRLYIYNDGGNTPAIGNAFYVLLDEERIEAPINVQTGTYNGGRAFSKEDEVVTTYKKVPSTGEDLKGEIPCWDDICQTVDSLCRFVPQLEFMGMDLIITEDGFKIMKIINNPSYPKTYPFDKKMVAFFKGKLKQKKDNYKKSGNVFQRGFKKLKLRVRRKFARLFYPRGLRPYLSITWIRDVLVDFKSNKEATVGEKLWAYRNGFLSYRLKQYGITKKNRKEFISDFEYKWLRHINGKHKEWMEDKITVKYIASDFNQMFPEYYYHISYKNGATRIIPMMDCPKEEYGTTFDDVIRLAKEKGELALKPDQGSHGDGFYRLTYKDDKFYLNFQEATEEEIISILADKNNQYLITEYIQMHPDFKKIYSGAVNTIRIIVFKKDGRTPQIGNCYMRFGSKQTGAVDNLGAGGMFAQLDVDTGFYHNAKIFVDNSIIDCPRHPDTNTLIEGYIPHWEQVKADVLKVAAAIPQLEFFGFDLAVTEDGIKFPEINRFPDYPRMEKYSRDTIDYLLYKLDKKKKRYGYDNNRNHTLVHLPRR
;
A
#
# COMPACT_ATOMS: atom_id res chain seq x y z
N MET A 1 -16.10 -31.84 23.64
CA MET A 1 -17.03 -31.74 22.50
C MET A 1 -17.17 -30.28 22.08
N ILE A 2 -16.69 -29.93 20.89
CA ILE A 2 -16.85 -28.58 20.32
C ILE A 2 -18.35 -28.39 20.05
N ASP A 3 -18.97 -27.38 20.66
CA ASP A 3 -20.39 -27.08 20.55
C ASP A 3 -20.83 -26.87 19.07
N VAL A 4 -21.30 -27.97 18.46
CA VAL A 4 -21.69 -28.07 17.06
C VAL A 4 -22.91 -27.18 16.76
N LYS A 5 -23.80 -26.97 17.75
CA LYS A 5 -24.95 -26.06 17.66
C LYS A 5 -24.48 -24.60 17.52
N ASN A 6 -23.49 -24.16 18.31
CA ASN A 6 -22.94 -22.81 18.19
C ASN A 6 -22.24 -22.55 16.84
N ILE A 7 -21.58 -23.56 16.27
CA ILE A 7 -20.92 -23.45 14.96
C ILE A 7 -21.94 -23.39 13.81
N ALA A 8 -22.98 -24.23 13.85
CA ALA A 8 -24.06 -24.22 12.85
C ALA A 8 -24.80 -22.87 12.84
N THR A 9 -25.17 -22.36 14.02
CA THR A 9 -25.85 -21.06 14.19
C THR A 9 -24.96 -19.89 13.72
N ARG A 10 -23.64 -19.93 13.99
CA ARG A 10 -22.68 -18.95 13.48
C ARG A 10 -22.53 -19.02 11.95
N ARG A 11 -22.56 -20.21 11.35
CA ARG A 11 -22.50 -20.40 9.88
C ARG A 11 -23.76 -19.88 9.19
N ILE A 12 -24.94 -20.17 9.73
CA ILE A 12 -26.24 -19.68 9.21
C ILE A 12 -26.32 -18.16 9.34
N LYS A 13 -26.01 -17.60 10.52
CA LYS A 13 -25.94 -16.13 10.74
C LYS A 13 -24.98 -15.45 9.76
N ARG A 14 -23.85 -16.09 9.46
CA ARG A 14 -22.87 -15.59 8.48
C ARG A 14 -23.42 -15.65 7.04
N LEU A 15 -24.17 -16.69 6.68
CA LEU A 15 -24.82 -16.82 5.36
C LEU A 15 -25.90 -15.75 5.17
N VAL A 16 -26.80 -15.58 6.14
CA VAL A 16 -27.85 -14.54 6.12
C VAL A 16 -27.25 -13.14 6.00
N LEU A 17 -26.25 -12.81 6.83
CA LEU A 17 -25.56 -11.52 6.75
C LEU A 17 -24.83 -11.31 5.40
N ASN A 18 -24.31 -12.37 4.78
CA ASN A 18 -23.67 -12.28 3.47
C ASN A 18 -24.71 -12.03 2.35
N ALA A 19 -25.89 -12.62 2.45
CA ALA A 19 -27.01 -12.38 1.53
C ALA A 19 -27.55 -10.95 1.69
N TRP A 20 -27.83 -10.52 2.93
CA TRP A 20 -28.31 -9.17 3.23
C TRP A 20 -27.31 -8.05 2.87
N ALA A 21 -26.01 -8.32 2.96
CA ALA A 21 -24.97 -7.36 2.56
C ALA A 21 -24.75 -7.30 1.03
N PHE A 22 -25.33 -8.23 0.25
CA PHE A 22 -25.15 -8.28 -1.20
C PHE A 22 -25.77 -7.06 -1.89
N GLY A 23 -27.02 -6.71 -1.57
CA GLY A 23 -27.71 -5.55 -2.14
C GLY A 23 -26.94 -4.24 -1.94
N PRO A 24 -26.58 -3.85 -0.70
CA PRO A 24 -25.75 -2.66 -0.47
C PRO A 24 -24.39 -2.72 -1.18
N ALA A 25 -23.74 -3.89 -1.20
CA ALA A 25 -22.46 -4.05 -1.91
C ALA A 25 -22.60 -3.89 -3.43
N ALA A 26 -23.72 -4.29 -4.02
CA ALA A 26 -24.01 -4.07 -5.44
C ALA A 26 -24.24 -2.58 -5.75
N LYS A 27 -24.80 -1.81 -4.80
CA LYS A 27 -25.02 -0.36 -4.90
C LYS A 27 -23.79 0.50 -4.55
N GLY A 28 -22.63 -0.11 -4.32
CA GLY A 28 -21.34 0.58 -4.17
C GLY A 28 -20.69 0.54 -2.78
N PHE A 29 -21.31 -0.11 -1.80
CA PHE A 29 -20.59 -0.41 -0.55
C PHE A 29 -19.42 -1.37 -0.80
N THR A 30 -18.34 -1.20 -0.03
CA THR A 30 -17.40 -2.30 0.17
C THR A 30 -18.09 -3.46 0.88
N GLY A 31 -17.66 -4.68 0.58
CA GLY A 31 -18.24 -5.86 1.23
C GLY A 31 -18.08 -5.86 2.76
N ARG A 32 -17.08 -5.15 3.31
CA ARG A 32 -16.88 -5.00 4.75
C ARG A 32 -17.84 -3.96 5.33
N ALA A 33 -17.94 -2.77 4.72
CA ALA A 33 -18.83 -1.72 5.19
C ALA A 33 -20.31 -2.15 5.14
N ALA A 34 -20.73 -2.82 4.05
CA ALA A 34 -22.09 -3.36 3.94
C ALA A 34 -22.42 -4.33 5.10
N LYS A 35 -21.48 -5.22 5.45
CA LYS A 35 -21.64 -6.15 6.57
C LYS A 35 -21.63 -5.42 7.91
N THR A 36 -20.80 -4.39 8.08
CA THR A 36 -20.79 -3.59 9.30
C THR A 36 -22.16 -2.94 9.51
N TRP A 37 -22.70 -2.23 8.52
CA TRP A 37 -24.02 -1.60 8.60
C TRP A 37 -25.12 -2.61 8.90
N LYS A 38 -25.20 -3.71 8.13
CA LYS A 38 -26.22 -4.74 8.32
C LYS A 38 -26.12 -5.45 9.67
N ARG A 39 -24.91 -5.64 10.20
CA ARG A 39 -24.72 -6.20 11.54
C ARG A 39 -25.19 -5.25 12.63
N LYS A 40 -24.97 -3.95 12.48
CA LYS A 40 -25.48 -2.94 13.42
C LYS A 40 -27.00 -2.95 13.45
N VAL A 41 -27.63 -2.80 12.29
CA VAL A 41 -29.10 -2.88 12.14
C VAL A 41 -29.66 -4.18 12.74
N TYR A 42 -29.04 -5.32 12.46
CA TYR A 42 -29.51 -6.61 13.02
C TYR A 42 -29.38 -6.70 14.54
N ARG A 43 -28.31 -6.14 15.12
CA ARG A 43 -28.12 -6.14 16.58
C ARG A 43 -29.12 -5.21 17.25
N ASP A 44 -29.27 -4.00 16.72
CA ASP A 44 -30.19 -2.99 17.23
C ASP A 44 -31.66 -3.46 17.12
N LEU A 45 -32.05 -4.12 16.03
CA LEU A 45 -33.38 -4.75 15.91
C LEU A 45 -33.67 -5.82 16.96
N LYS A 46 -32.63 -6.43 17.55
CA LYS A 46 -32.75 -7.48 18.56
C LYS A 46 -32.50 -6.98 19.99
N ALA A 47 -31.93 -5.79 20.13
CA ALA A 47 -31.68 -5.20 21.44
C ALA A 47 -32.99 -4.69 22.01
N ASP A 48 -33.15 -4.87 23.32
CA ASP A 48 -34.17 -4.17 24.09
C ASP A 48 -33.52 -2.89 24.64
N ASN A 49 -33.72 -1.78 23.94
CA ASN A 49 -33.04 -0.51 24.18
C ASN A 49 -34.01 0.68 24.15
N GLY A 50 -35.25 0.45 24.61
CA GLY A 50 -36.27 1.50 24.75
C GLY A 50 -36.92 2.01 23.46
N TYR A 51 -36.41 1.67 22.27
CA TYR A 51 -37.01 2.09 20.99
C TYR A 51 -37.98 1.05 20.41
N THR A 52 -39.14 1.52 19.96
CA THR A 52 -40.10 0.70 19.23
C THR A 52 -39.54 0.26 17.87
N LYS A 53 -40.05 -0.85 17.33
CA LYS A 53 -39.69 -1.33 15.99
C LYS A 53 -39.94 -0.27 14.90
N LYS A 54 -40.97 0.56 15.05
CA LYS A 54 -41.31 1.65 14.10
C LYS A 54 -40.23 2.73 14.10
N GLU A 55 -39.76 3.14 15.28
CA GLU A 55 -38.68 4.12 15.43
C GLU A 55 -37.36 3.60 14.87
N LYS A 56 -37.02 2.33 15.17
CA LYS A 56 -35.87 1.64 14.60
C LYS A 56 -35.88 1.66 13.07
N LEU A 57 -36.97 1.19 12.46
CA LEU A 57 -37.10 1.16 11.00
C LEU A 57 -37.05 2.57 10.38
N ARG A 58 -37.66 3.55 11.04
CA ARG A 58 -37.60 4.96 10.63
C ARG A 58 -36.16 5.47 10.65
N ALA A 59 -35.40 5.25 11.71
CA ALA A 59 -34.00 5.68 11.80
C ALA A 59 -33.13 5.05 10.71
N TYR A 60 -33.30 3.75 10.44
CA TYR A 60 -32.54 3.05 9.40
C TYR A 60 -32.83 3.55 8.00
N SER A 61 -34.06 4.02 7.75
CA SER A 61 -34.46 4.60 6.46
C SER A 61 -33.63 5.85 6.14
N TYR A 62 -33.42 6.70 7.15
CA TYR A 62 -32.53 7.88 7.10
C TYR A 62 -31.04 7.52 7.17
N GLY A 63 -30.70 6.29 7.54
CA GLY A 63 -29.32 5.80 7.60
C GLY A 63 -28.64 6.01 8.95
N PHE A 64 -29.40 6.24 10.02
CA PHE A 64 -28.92 6.41 11.39
C PHE A 64 -29.36 5.24 12.28
N MET A 65 -28.77 5.14 13.48
CA MET A 65 -29.34 4.38 14.59
C MET A 65 -30.30 5.31 15.37
N PRO A 66 -31.35 4.78 16.05
CA PRO A 66 -32.30 5.58 16.83
C PRO A 66 -31.61 6.47 17.87
N SER A 67 -30.72 5.88 18.68
CA SER A 67 -29.90 6.60 19.66
C SER A 67 -29.07 7.71 19.04
N THR A 68 -28.59 7.56 17.80
CA THR A 68 -27.87 8.64 17.11
C THR A 68 -28.81 9.76 16.66
N MET A 69 -30.06 9.45 16.30
CA MET A 69 -31.03 10.50 15.96
C MET A 69 -31.47 11.28 17.18
N GLU A 70 -31.68 10.61 18.31
CA GLU A 70 -32.07 11.23 19.57
C GLU A 70 -31.00 12.19 20.08
N HIS A 71 -29.78 11.70 20.32
CA HIS A 71 -28.72 12.52 20.93
C HIS A 71 -28.25 13.69 20.04
N PHE A 72 -28.38 13.59 18.71
CA PHE A 72 -28.05 14.69 17.80
C PHE A 72 -29.28 15.54 17.39
N GLY A 73 -30.47 15.25 17.95
CA GLY A 73 -31.70 15.98 17.63
C GLY A 73 -32.10 15.90 16.15
N ILE A 74 -31.84 14.76 15.50
CA ILE A 74 -32.07 14.55 14.08
C ILE A 74 -33.56 14.29 13.85
N LYS A 75 -34.19 15.23 13.13
CA LYS A 75 -35.58 15.18 12.65
C LYS A 75 -35.60 15.17 11.13
N ARG A 76 -36.74 14.84 10.52
CA ARG A 76 -36.90 14.83 9.06
C ARG A 76 -36.50 16.16 8.42
N SER A 77 -36.83 17.28 9.07
CA SER A 77 -36.56 18.64 8.59
C SER A 77 -35.07 18.99 8.57
N ASN A 78 -34.27 18.44 9.51
CA ASN A 78 -32.86 18.78 9.64
C ASN A 78 -31.90 17.63 9.29
N ALA A 79 -32.38 16.43 8.97
CA ALA A 79 -31.53 15.26 8.69
C ALA A 79 -30.51 15.50 7.57
N LYS A 80 -30.85 16.36 6.60
CA LYS A 80 -29.93 16.78 5.55
C LYS A 80 -28.73 17.56 6.11
N ARG A 81 -28.75 18.13 7.32
CA ARG A 81 -27.60 18.84 7.91
C ARG A 81 -26.50 17.88 8.42
N PHE A 82 -26.77 16.58 8.44
CA PHE A 82 -25.86 15.55 8.93
C PHE A 82 -25.43 14.61 7.81
N ILE A 83 -24.31 13.91 8.02
CA ILE A 83 -23.95 12.72 7.25
C ILE A 83 -24.46 11.50 8.00
N SER A 84 -25.19 10.61 7.32
CA SER A 84 -25.71 9.40 7.97
C SER A 84 -24.60 8.38 8.26
N GLU A 85 -24.71 7.59 9.33
CA GLU A 85 -23.73 6.54 9.62
C GLU A 85 -23.65 5.54 8.46
N ARG A 86 -24.78 5.26 7.81
CA ARG A 86 -24.86 4.45 6.59
C ARG A 86 -24.04 5.05 5.44
N ASP A 87 -24.19 6.34 5.17
CA ASP A 87 -23.47 7.02 4.08
C ASP A 87 -21.98 7.20 4.41
N TYR A 88 -21.63 7.47 5.67
CA TYR A 88 -20.24 7.49 6.13
C TYR A 88 -19.55 6.12 5.93
N LEU A 89 -20.25 5.01 6.23
CA LEU A 89 -19.76 3.66 5.92
C LEU A 89 -19.70 3.41 4.41
N TYR A 90 -20.62 3.97 3.63
CA TYR A 90 -20.62 3.86 2.16
C TYR A 90 -19.39 4.49 1.53
N LEU A 91 -18.94 5.64 2.05
CA LEU A 91 -17.76 6.35 1.53
C LEU A 91 -16.48 5.51 1.59
N ARG A 92 -16.39 4.53 2.51
CA ARG A 92 -15.18 3.74 2.71
C ARG A 92 -14.77 2.92 1.47
N PRO A 93 -13.46 2.78 1.22
CA PRO A 93 -12.41 3.54 1.88
C PRO A 93 -12.25 4.94 1.25
N MET A 94 -11.87 5.94 2.04
CA MET A 94 -11.81 7.34 1.57
C MET A 94 -10.52 7.67 0.81
N ASN A 95 -9.38 7.10 1.20
CA ASN A 95 -8.08 7.38 0.56
C ASN A 95 -7.70 6.37 -0.54
N GLY A 96 -8.66 5.84 -1.31
CA GLY A 96 -8.35 5.04 -2.53
C GLY A 96 -7.35 3.87 -2.39
N SER A 97 -6.26 3.89 -3.14
CA SER A 97 -5.13 2.95 -3.03
C SER A 97 -4.19 3.31 -1.87
N TYR A 98 -4.08 4.59 -1.53
CA TYR A 98 -3.19 5.19 -0.52
C TYR A 98 -3.61 4.92 0.93
N ASN A 99 -4.77 4.30 1.15
CA ASN A 99 -5.22 3.78 2.43
C ASN A 99 -4.18 2.93 3.20
N LYS A 100 -3.24 2.32 2.46
CA LYS A 100 -2.14 1.52 2.99
C LYS A 100 -1.10 2.34 3.76
N TRP A 101 -0.91 3.62 3.44
CA TRP A 101 0.06 4.51 4.11
C TRP A 101 -0.26 4.70 5.59
N LEU A 102 -1.56 4.75 5.91
CA LEU A 102 -2.09 4.89 7.26
C LEU A 102 -2.44 3.52 7.91
N GLY A 103 -1.94 2.43 7.32
CA GLY A 103 -2.30 1.07 7.67
C GLY A 103 -1.45 0.46 8.78
N ASP A 104 -0.28 1.02 9.05
CA ASP A 104 0.63 0.66 10.13
C ASP A 104 1.73 1.69 10.40
N MET A 105 2.31 1.61 11.60
CA MET A 105 3.29 2.59 12.09
C MET A 105 4.62 2.56 11.32
N VAL A 106 5.10 1.39 10.88
CA VAL A 106 6.36 1.31 10.10
C VAL A 106 6.19 2.00 8.75
N THR A 107 5.09 1.75 8.06
CA THR A 107 4.76 2.46 6.81
C THR A 107 4.59 3.95 7.07
N LEU A 108 3.85 4.32 8.12
CA LEU A 108 3.60 5.71 8.48
C LEU A 108 4.92 6.45 8.73
N ARG A 109 5.82 5.92 9.56
CA ARG A 109 7.15 6.49 9.80
C ARG A 109 7.94 6.71 8.51
N ASN A 110 7.90 5.76 7.57
CA ASN A 110 8.61 5.89 6.30
C ASN A 110 7.98 6.90 5.34
N ILE A 111 6.64 6.97 5.27
CA ILE A 111 5.96 7.95 4.41
C ILE A 111 6.19 9.37 4.95
N PHE A 112 6.13 9.56 6.27
CA PHE A 112 6.21 10.87 6.91
C PHE A 112 7.58 11.17 7.54
N LYS A 113 8.68 10.69 6.93
CA LYS A 113 10.06 10.92 7.43
C LYS A 113 10.37 12.39 7.76
N PRO A 114 9.97 13.40 6.96
CA PRO A 114 10.23 14.81 7.30
C PRO A 114 9.52 15.30 8.58
N TYR A 115 8.59 14.52 9.14
CA TYR A 115 7.84 14.82 10.36
C TYR A 115 8.18 13.84 11.49
N ALA A 116 9.31 13.12 11.40
CA ALA A 116 9.73 12.12 12.37
C ALA A 116 9.82 12.68 13.80
N ASP A 117 10.25 13.94 13.95
CA ASP A 117 10.37 14.62 15.25
C ASP A 117 9.02 14.81 15.94
N HIS A 118 7.93 14.92 15.17
CA HIS A 118 6.57 14.94 15.70
C HIS A 118 5.99 13.53 15.88
N MET A 119 6.78 12.46 15.83
CA MET A 119 6.32 11.08 16.00
C MET A 119 7.14 10.35 17.06
N PRO A 120 6.60 9.30 17.68
CA PRO A 120 7.38 8.49 18.62
C PRO A 120 8.47 7.72 17.89
N GLU A 121 9.69 7.66 18.45
CA GLU A 121 10.79 6.83 17.95
C GLU A 121 10.38 5.36 17.84
N CYS A 122 10.68 4.73 16.70
CA CYS A 122 10.42 3.33 16.41
C CYS A 122 11.76 2.63 16.19
N TYR A 123 12.14 1.74 17.11
CA TYR A 123 13.49 1.17 17.16
C TYR A 123 13.58 -0.19 16.44
N TYR A 124 12.65 -1.10 16.73
CA TYR A 124 12.70 -2.46 16.20
C TYR A 124 11.34 -2.91 15.67
N GLN A 125 11.34 -3.59 14.53
CA GLN A 125 10.20 -4.36 14.05
C GLN A 125 10.45 -5.86 14.22
N PHE A 126 9.52 -6.56 14.87
CA PHE A 126 9.51 -8.01 15.01
C PHE A 126 8.55 -8.61 13.99
N THR A 127 9.03 -9.53 13.16
CA THR A 127 8.24 -10.26 12.17
C THR A 127 8.61 -11.74 12.15
N ARG A 128 7.82 -12.55 11.45
CA ARG A 128 8.18 -13.93 11.16
C ARG A 128 8.73 -14.07 9.75
N ARG A 129 9.87 -14.72 9.62
CA ARG A 129 10.49 -15.08 8.34
C ARG A 129 10.80 -16.58 8.36
N ASP A 130 10.27 -17.30 7.38
CA ASP A 130 10.53 -18.73 7.18
C ASP A 130 10.29 -19.63 8.41
N GLY A 131 9.39 -19.21 9.30
CA GLY A 131 9.04 -19.89 10.55
C GLY A 131 9.56 -19.19 11.80
N GLU A 132 10.68 -18.48 11.68
CA GLU A 132 11.44 -17.93 12.81
C GLU A 132 11.13 -16.46 13.10
N MET A 133 11.46 -16.02 14.30
CA MET A 133 11.50 -14.59 14.64
C MET A 133 12.59 -13.89 13.84
N PHE A 134 12.24 -12.75 13.27
CA PHE A 134 13.14 -11.89 12.53
C PHE A 134 13.00 -10.46 13.06
N ILE A 135 14.10 -9.93 13.59
CA ILE A 135 14.20 -8.59 14.17
C ILE A 135 14.83 -7.68 13.12
N ILE A 136 14.17 -6.54 12.88
CA ILE A 136 14.56 -5.54 11.90
C ILE A 136 14.82 -4.24 12.68
N PRO A 137 16.06 -3.73 12.70
CA PRO A 137 16.35 -2.36 13.14
C PRO A 137 15.59 -1.39 12.23
N LEU A 138 14.97 -0.38 12.82
CA LEU A 138 14.28 0.70 12.12
C LEU A 138 15.12 1.97 12.19
N ASN A 139 14.73 3.01 11.45
CA ASN A 139 15.53 4.22 11.26
C ASN A 139 15.90 4.95 12.57
N ASP A 140 15.07 4.84 13.62
CA ASP A 140 15.34 5.50 14.91
C ASP A 140 16.20 4.61 15.85
N CYS A 141 16.61 3.42 15.41
CA CYS A 141 17.44 2.53 16.21
C CYS A 141 18.86 3.10 16.35
N PRO A 142 19.44 3.19 17.57
CA PRO A 142 20.78 3.72 17.76
C PRO A 142 21.90 2.78 17.26
N THR A 143 21.57 1.54 16.91
CA THR A 143 22.53 0.54 16.43
C THR A 143 21.92 -0.30 15.30
N ASP A 144 22.78 -0.90 14.49
CA ASP A 144 22.37 -1.91 13.49
C ASP A 144 22.20 -3.31 14.08
N GLY A 145 22.37 -3.48 15.41
CA GLY A 145 22.21 -4.74 16.11
C GLY A 145 20.78 -5.28 15.99
N TYR A 146 20.62 -6.59 15.76
CA TYR A 146 19.34 -7.23 15.45
C TYR A 146 19.07 -8.51 16.27
N SER A 147 19.75 -8.65 17.41
CA SER A 147 19.56 -9.75 18.34
C SER A 147 18.55 -9.39 19.45
N LEU A 148 18.16 -10.37 20.25
CA LEU A 148 17.41 -10.08 21.49
C LEU A 148 18.30 -9.43 22.56
N ASP A 149 19.62 -9.47 22.42
CA ASP A 149 20.54 -8.86 23.36
C ASP A 149 20.50 -7.35 23.15
N ASP A 150 20.66 -6.90 21.90
CA ASP A 150 20.52 -5.50 21.48
C ASP A 150 19.16 -4.90 21.91
N VAL A 151 18.07 -5.67 21.75
CA VAL A 151 16.73 -5.24 22.18
C VAL A 151 16.65 -5.03 23.70
N PHE A 152 17.23 -5.94 24.49
CA PHE A 152 17.20 -5.86 25.96
C PHE A 152 18.15 -4.80 26.50
N ASP A 153 19.27 -4.56 25.82
CA ASP A 153 20.18 -3.46 26.13
C ASP A 153 19.53 -2.11 25.86
N LEU A 154 18.79 -1.98 24.75
CA LEU A 154 18.01 -0.78 24.47
C LEU A 154 16.91 -0.55 25.53
N ILE A 155 16.20 -1.60 25.98
CA ILE A 155 15.22 -1.47 27.07
C ILE A 155 15.91 -1.01 28.37
N LYS A 156 17.11 -1.52 28.65
CA LYS A 156 17.89 -1.14 29.84
C LYS A 156 18.36 0.31 29.80
N GLU A 157 18.77 0.79 28.62
CA GLU A 157 19.17 2.17 28.36
C GLU A 157 17.97 3.11 28.53
N LYS A 158 16.89 2.87 27.77
CA LYS A 158 15.70 3.75 27.72
C LYS A 158 14.78 3.62 28.93
N LYS A 159 15.00 2.62 29.80
CA LYS A 159 14.21 2.24 31.00
C LYS A 159 12.78 1.80 30.74
N GLU A 160 12.02 2.53 29.91
CA GLU A 160 10.64 2.24 29.56
C GLU A 160 10.41 2.34 28.06
N LEU A 161 9.85 1.29 27.46
CA LEU A 161 9.51 1.25 26.04
C LEU A 161 8.13 0.62 25.83
N LEU A 162 7.49 0.91 24.69
CA LEU A 162 6.23 0.31 24.30
C LEU A 162 6.45 -0.69 23.17
N LEU A 163 5.90 -1.89 23.32
CA LEU A 163 5.73 -2.84 22.23
C LEU A 163 4.29 -2.81 21.76
N THR A 164 4.06 -2.69 20.46
CA THR A 164 2.71 -2.57 19.91
C THR A 164 2.52 -3.40 18.65
N ASP A 165 1.29 -3.85 18.37
CA ASP A 165 1.00 -4.39 17.04
C ASP A 165 1.08 -3.27 16.00
N LEU A 166 1.43 -3.59 14.75
CA LEU A 166 1.63 -2.60 13.68
C LEU A 166 0.56 -1.50 13.54
N ARG A 167 -0.68 -1.73 13.99
CA ARG A 167 -1.80 -0.76 13.91
C ARG A 167 -2.03 0.03 15.19
N CYS A 168 -1.12 -0.08 16.15
CA CYS A 168 -1.17 0.56 17.45
C CYS A 168 -2.54 0.34 18.13
N LYS A 169 -2.92 -0.94 18.28
CA LYS A 169 -4.20 -1.34 18.91
C LYS A 169 -3.99 -1.96 20.28
N ASN A 170 -2.90 -2.69 20.45
CA ASN A 170 -2.54 -3.35 21.70
C ASN A 170 -1.12 -2.93 22.03
N TYR A 171 -0.94 -2.34 23.20
CA TYR A 171 0.34 -1.89 23.71
C TYR A 171 0.73 -2.78 24.89
N PHE A 172 2.02 -3.03 25.01
CA PHE A 172 2.65 -3.74 26.10
C PHE A 172 3.79 -2.85 26.59
N LEU A 173 3.81 -2.55 27.88
CA LEU A 173 4.83 -1.72 28.50
C LEU A 173 6.00 -2.61 28.92
N LEU A 174 7.18 -2.34 28.36
CA LEU A 174 8.41 -3.01 28.75
C LEU A 174 9.20 -2.09 29.67
N LYS A 175 9.67 -2.63 30.79
CA LYS A 175 10.49 -1.89 31.74
C LYS A 175 11.76 -2.62 32.11
N TYR A 176 12.79 -1.85 32.43
CA TYR A 176 13.94 -2.28 33.20
C TYR A 176 13.84 -1.73 34.63
N GLU A 177 13.72 -2.62 35.61
CA GLU A 177 13.50 -2.27 37.02
C GLU A 177 14.80 -2.21 37.84
N GLY A 178 15.97 -2.30 37.19
CA GLY A 178 17.27 -2.43 37.87
C GLY A 178 17.70 -3.88 38.10
N ASN A 179 18.97 -4.09 38.44
CA ASN A 179 19.55 -5.40 38.82
C ASN A 179 19.29 -6.54 37.80
N GLY A 180 19.20 -6.21 36.51
CA GLY A 180 18.94 -7.20 35.46
C GLY A 180 17.49 -7.67 35.35
N LYS A 181 16.56 -7.04 36.09
CA LYS A 181 15.13 -7.37 36.08
C LYS A 181 14.41 -6.58 35.00
N TYR A 182 13.71 -7.30 34.13
CA TYR A 182 12.86 -6.72 33.08
C TYR A 182 11.41 -7.17 33.30
N THR A 183 10.45 -6.34 32.92
CA THR A 183 9.03 -6.68 32.96
C THR A 183 8.29 -6.33 31.67
N ILE A 184 7.18 -7.04 31.41
CA ILE A 184 6.19 -6.73 30.37
C ILE A 184 4.81 -6.61 31.04
N ASN A 185 4.22 -5.42 31.02
CA ASN A 185 3.01 -5.11 31.79
C ASN A 185 3.11 -5.50 33.28
N GLY A 186 4.28 -5.31 33.90
CA GLY A 186 4.56 -5.68 35.30
C GLY A 186 4.91 -7.15 35.53
N GLU A 187 4.74 -8.03 34.54
CA GLU A 187 5.12 -9.45 34.65
C GLU A 187 6.60 -9.66 34.29
N LYS A 188 7.29 -10.58 34.97
CA LYS A 188 8.71 -10.88 34.71
C LYS A 188 8.97 -11.21 33.24
N LEU A 189 9.96 -10.53 32.65
CA LEU A 189 10.40 -10.71 31.28
C LEU A 189 11.86 -11.17 31.25
N ASN A 190 12.14 -12.15 30.38
CA ASN A 190 13.48 -12.47 29.93
C ASN A 190 13.41 -12.87 28.44
N LYS A 191 14.57 -13.06 27.81
CA LYS A 191 14.67 -13.36 26.36
C LYS A 191 13.87 -14.61 25.95
N LYS A 192 13.89 -15.67 26.78
CA LYS A 192 13.13 -16.91 26.54
C LYS A 192 11.62 -16.67 26.59
N ILE A 193 11.14 -15.96 27.61
CA ILE A 193 9.73 -15.58 27.78
C ILE A 193 9.28 -14.69 26.62
N PHE A 194 10.09 -13.69 26.23
CA PHE A 194 9.77 -12.81 25.11
C PHE A 194 9.60 -13.61 23.80
N ARG A 195 10.50 -14.57 23.56
CA ARG A 195 10.43 -15.44 22.37
C ARG A 195 9.17 -16.29 22.35
N GLN A 196 8.85 -16.96 23.46
CA GLN A 196 7.62 -17.72 23.59
C GLN A 196 6.38 -16.83 23.40
N TRP A 197 6.36 -15.66 24.05
CA TRP A 197 5.28 -14.69 23.95
C TRP A 197 5.01 -14.27 22.51
N PHE A 198 6.08 -13.96 21.76
CA PHE A 198 6.00 -13.61 20.34
C PHE A 198 5.50 -14.80 19.51
N ASP A 199 5.99 -16.00 19.84
CA ASP A 199 5.73 -17.17 19.04
C ASP A 199 4.24 -17.55 19.01
N GLU A 200 3.58 -17.44 20.16
CA GLU A 200 2.15 -17.72 20.34
C GLU A 200 1.23 -16.77 19.54
N ARG A 201 1.64 -15.51 19.33
CA ARG A 201 0.73 -14.44 18.84
C ARG A 201 0.64 -14.34 17.31
N LYS A 202 1.61 -14.87 16.57
CA LYS A 202 1.64 -14.89 15.08
C LYS A 202 1.30 -13.53 14.44
N LYS A 203 1.75 -12.43 15.06
CA LYS A 203 1.58 -11.03 14.60
C LYS A 203 2.95 -10.37 14.41
N MET A 204 2.95 -9.22 13.74
CA MET A 204 4.11 -8.33 13.68
C MET A 204 3.98 -7.28 14.78
N TYR A 205 5.10 -6.94 15.41
CA TYR A 205 5.19 -5.96 16.49
C TYR A 205 6.25 -4.91 16.20
N VAL A 206 6.13 -3.75 16.84
CA VAL A 206 7.11 -2.67 16.81
C VAL A 206 7.43 -2.28 18.25
N LEU A 207 8.70 -2.20 18.58
CA LEU A 207 9.20 -1.57 19.81
C LEU A 207 9.44 -0.10 19.52
N MET A 208 8.85 0.76 20.33
CA MET A 208 8.84 2.21 20.15
C MET A 208 8.98 2.91 21.49
N GLU A 209 9.31 4.19 21.43
CA GLU A 209 9.33 5.12 22.55
C GLU A 209 8.02 5.09 23.35
N LYS A 210 8.14 5.20 24.67
CA LYS A 210 7.01 5.54 25.53
C LYS A 210 6.93 7.06 25.63
N VAL A 211 6.02 7.67 24.88
CA VAL A 211 5.79 9.12 24.97
C VAL A 211 5.14 9.47 26.30
N HIS A 212 5.78 10.36 27.04
CA HIS A 212 5.30 10.87 28.32
C HIS A 212 4.47 12.15 28.11
N PRO A 213 3.17 12.15 28.48
CA PRO A 213 2.36 13.35 28.36
C PRO A 213 2.80 14.41 29.37
N ALA A 214 2.56 15.69 29.05
CA ALA A 214 2.66 16.77 30.02
C ALA A 214 1.74 16.50 31.23
N LYS A 215 2.14 16.93 32.42
CA LYS A 215 1.49 16.58 33.69
C LYS A 215 -0.03 16.82 33.67
N LYS A 216 -0.47 17.96 33.11
CA LYS A 216 -1.90 18.32 32.96
C LYS A 216 -2.68 17.38 32.02
N PHE A 217 -1.99 16.72 31.10
CA PHE A 217 -2.57 15.82 30.10
C PHE A 217 -2.30 14.35 30.42
N ALA A 218 -1.69 14.06 31.57
CA ALA A 218 -1.50 12.70 32.05
C ALA A 218 -2.85 12.00 32.22
N GLY A 219 -2.93 10.76 31.73
CA GLY A 219 -4.09 9.90 31.98
C GLY A 219 -3.95 9.16 33.31
N THR A 220 -5.04 8.56 33.79
CA THR A 220 -5.03 7.69 34.98
C THR A 220 -4.40 6.32 34.72
N ARG A 221 -4.12 6.00 33.45
CA ARG A 221 -3.62 4.69 33.01
C ARG A 221 -2.17 4.79 32.59
N GLU A 222 -1.34 3.90 33.14
CA GLU A 222 0.11 3.87 32.89
C GLU A 222 0.51 3.74 31.41
N ILE A 223 -0.27 3.00 30.62
CA ILE A 223 0.01 2.73 29.19
C ILE A 223 -0.70 3.71 28.25
N ARG A 224 -1.81 4.32 28.69
CA ARG A 224 -2.68 5.12 27.82
C ARG A 224 -2.91 6.50 28.41
N SER A 225 -2.30 7.49 27.78
CA SER A 225 -2.49 8.90 28.07
C SER A 225 -3.78 9.45 27.49
N ASN A 226 -4.23 10.58 28.02
CA ASN A 226 -5.20 11.43 27.32
C ASN A 226 -4.56 11.92 26.01
N TYR A 227 -5.40 12.25 25.03
CA TYR A 227 -4.90 12.62 23.69
C TYR A 227 -5.83 13.61 23.01
N VAL A 228 -5.29 14.39 22.08
CA VAL A 228 -6.08 15.21 21.17
C VAL A 228 -6.39 14.40 19.92
N ARG A 229 -7.67 14.32 19.54
CA ARG A 229 -8.11 13.72 18.28
C ARG A 229 -8.52 14.80 17.30
N LEU A 230 -7.87 14.82 16.14
CA LEU A 230 -8.25 15.63 14.99
C LEU A 230 -8.98 14.79 13.95
N TYR A 231 -9.94 15.40 13.27
CA TYR A 231 -10.57 14.92 12.05
C TYR A 231 -10.24 15.90 10.94
N ILE A 232 -9.46 15.42 9.97
CA ILE A 232 -8.83 16.25 8.96
C ILE A 232 -9.35 15.82 7.59
N TYR A 233 -9.69 16.79 6.74
CA TYR A 233 -10.01 16.57 5.34
C TYR A 233 -9.15 17.45 4.45
N ASN A 234 -8.78 16.95 3.28
CA ASN A 234 -8.02 17.65 2.25
C ASN A 234 -8.72 17.43 0.91
N ASP A 235 -9.74 18.25 0.63
CA ASP A 235 -10.70 17.97 -0.42
C ASP A 235 -10.11 18.06 -1.85
N GLY A 236 -9.21 19.03 -2.05
CA GLY A 236 -8.51 19.27 -3.31
C GLY A 236 -7.12 18.63 -3.44
N GLY A 237 -6.59 18.04 -2.37
CA GLY A 237 -5.18 17.64 -2.27
C GLY A 237 -4.27 18.77 -1.78
N ASN A 238 -4.67 20.03 -1.92
CA ASN A 238 -3.93 21.23 -1.50
C ASN A 238 -4.75 22.17 -0.59
N THR A 239 -5.84 21.69 -0.01
CA THR A 239 -6.75 22.48 0.84
C THR A 239 -7.09 21.72 2.12
N PRO A 240 -6.09 21.42 2.97
CA PRO A 240 -6.31 20.74 4.22
C PRO A 240 -7.08 21.63 5.21
N ALA A 241 -7.91 21.00 6.04
CA ALA A 241 -8.61 21.64 7.13
C ALA A 241 -8.91 20.66 8.26
N ILE A 242 -8.83 21.14 9.49
CA ILE A 242 -9.33 20.44 10.68
C ILE A 242 -10.82 20.77 10.80
N GLY A 243 -11.68 19.77 10.63
CA GLY A 243 -13.13 19.98 10.77
C GLY A 243 -13.61 19.82 12.22
N ASN A 244 -13.18 18.75 12.89
CA ASN A 244 -13.45 18.53 14.29
C ASN A 244 -12.15 18.22 15.05
N ALA A 245 -12.05 18.74 16.26
CA ALA A 245 -10.99 18.43 17.19
C ALA A 245 -11.60 18.12 18.57
N PHE A 246 -11.03 17.14 19.28
CA PHE A 246 -11.48 16.75 20.61
C PHE A 246 -10.30 16.50 21.53
N TYR A 247 -10.34 17.03 22.74
CA TYR A 247 -9.53 16.52 23.83
C TYR A 247 -10.22 15.27 24.39
N VAL A 248 -9.53 14.13 24.34
CA VAL A 248 -10.07 12.84 24.74
C VAL A 248 -9.44 12.41 26.06
N LEU A 249 -10.27 12.38 27.10
CA LEU A 249 -9.88 11.93 28.43
C LEU A 249 -10.23 10.45 28.59
N LEU A 250 -9.28 9.66 29.08
CA LEU A 250 -9.42 8.23 29.35
C LEU A 250 -9.56 7.97 30.84
N ASP A 251 -10.64 8.47 31.41
CA ASP A 251 -10.96 8.35 32.84
C ASP A 251 -11.72 7.03 33.15
N GLU A 252 -12.66 7.04 34.10
CA GLU A 252 -13.66 5.98 34.30
C GLU A 252 -14.39 5.68 32.98
N GLU A 253 -14.79 6.75 32.28
CA GLU A 253 -15.34 6.70 30.94
C GLU A 253 -14.45 7.44 29.93
N ARG A 254 -14.72 7.21 28.64
CA ARG A 254 -14.07 7.95 27.56
C ARG A 254 -14.84 9.24 27.27
N ILE A 255 -14.36 10.36 27.80
CA ILE A 255 -14.94 11.69 27.61
C ILE A 255 -14.29 12.38 26.42
N GLU A 256 -15.10 12.96 25.53
CA GLU A 256 -14.65 13.81 24.43
C GLU A 256 -15.06 15.26 24.72
N ALA A 257 -14.08 16.14 24.91
CA ALA A 257 -14.28 17.59 25.03
C ALA A 257 -14.00 18.25 23.68
N PRO A 258 -14.97 18.90 23.03
CA PRO A 258 -14.76 19.53 21.72
C PRO A 258 -13.82 20.72 21.86
N ILE A 259 -12.83 20.79 20.97
CA ILE A 259 -11.87 21.90 20.88
C ILE A 259 -12.38 22.87 19.81
N ASN A 260 -12.36 24.17 20.13
CA ASN A 260 -12.54 25.23 19.15
C ASN A 260 -11.30 25.29 18.26
N VAL A 261 -11.46 24.95 16.98
CA VAL A 261 -10.34 24.86 16.02
C VAL A 261 -9.63 26.21 15.81
N GLN A 262 -10.30 27.34 16.04
CA GLN A 262 -9.70 28.67 15.88
C GLN A 262 -8.86 29.10 17.08
N THR A 263 -9.14 28.58 18.28
CA THR A 263 -8.52 29.08 19.52
C THR A 263 -7.85 28.00 20.36
N GLY A 264 -7.95 26.73 20.00
CA GLY A 264 -7.39 25.63 20.79
C GLY A 264 -8.11 25.38 22.13
N THR A 265 -9.16 26.14 22.45
CA THR A 265 -9.86 26.05 23.74
C THR A 265 -10.95 24.98 23.77
N TYR A 266 -11.19 24.39 24.94
CA TYR A 266 -12.26 23.43 25.19
C TYR A 266 -13.04 23.78 26.48
N ASN A 267 -14.34 23.45 26.52
CA ASN A 267 -15.21 23.72 27.67
C ASN A 267 -16.32 22.66 27.78
N GLY A 268 -16.18 21.77 28.75
CA GLY A 268 -17.00 20.60 28.98
C GLY A 268 -16.76 19.50 27.93
N GLY A 269 -17.36 18.34 28.18
CA GLY A 269 -17.25 17.20 27.29
C GLY A 269 -18.45 16.27 27.39
N ARG A 270 -18.46 15.24 26.55
CA ARG A 270 -19.49 14.20 26.54
C ARG A 270 -18.88 12.81 26.50
N ALA A 271 -19.48 11.87 27.20
CA ALA A 271 -19.17 10.45 27.05
C ALA A 271 -20.38 9.71 26.46
N PHE A 272 -20.11 8.62 25.74
CA PHE A 272 -21.14 7.73 25.22
C PHE A 272 -21.04 6.38 25.93
N SER A 273 -22.05 6.02 26.72
CA SER A 273 -22.19 4.68 27.30
C SER A 273 -22.64 3.72 26.21
N LYS A 274 -21.93 2.60 26.07
CA LYS A 274 -22.33 1.54 25.11
C LYS A 274 -23.41 0.64 25.67
N GLU A 275 -23.53 0.56 26.99
CA GLU A 275 -24.46 -0.34 27.68
C GLU A 275 -25.85 0.26 27.65
N ASP A 276 -25.95 1.55 28.00
CA ASP A 276 -27.22 2.28 28.06
C ASP A 276 -27.56 2.95 26.71
N GLU A 277 -26.60 3.01 25.79
CA GLU A 277 -26.65 3.81 24.56
C GLU A 277 -26.91 5.32 24.79
N VAL A 278 -26.64 5.84 26.00
CA VAL A 278 -26.87 7.24 26.39
C VAL A 278 -25.61 8.11 26.24
N VAL A 279 -25.81 9.40 25.97
CA VAL A 279 -24.75 10.42 26.00
C VAL A 279 -24.86 11.30 27.24
N THR A 280 -23.83 11.28 28.09
CA THR A 280 -23.74 12.09 29.32
C THR A 280 -22.85 13.30 29.09
N THR A 281 -23.21 14.45 29.66
CA THR A 281 -22.43 15.71 29.57
C THR A 281 -21.71 15.98 30.88
N TYR A 282 -20.44 16.39 30.78
CA TYR A 282 -19.57 16.66 31.90
C TYR A 282 -19.03 18.09 31.85
N LYS A 283 -19.06 18.76 33.00
CA LYS A 283 -18.38 20.05 33.23
C LYS A 283 -17.11 19.91 34.07
N LYS A 284 -16.99 18.81 34.79
CA LYS A 284 -15.83 18.44 35.61
C LYS A 284 -15.36 17.04 35.25
N VAL A 285 -14.09 16.75 35.50
CA VAL A 285 -13.53 15.41 35.37
C VAL A 285 -14.08 14.53 36.50
N PRO A 286 -14.69 13.36 36.22
CA PRO A 286 -15.32 12.54 37.25
C PRO A 286 -14.39 12.12 38.39
N SER A 287 -13.19 11.62 38.06
CA SER A 287 -12.26 11.11 39.08
C SER A 287 -11.58 12.18 39.95
N THR A 288 -11.35 13.39 39.43
CA THR A 288 -10.61 14.44 40.13
C THR A 288 -11.47 15.61 40.60
N GLY A 289 -12.66 15.80 40.03
CA GLY A 289 -13.52 16.95 40.30
C GLY A 289 -13.04 18.28 39.70
N GLU A 290 -11.93 18.27 38.96
CA GLU A 290 -11.37 19.44 38.29
C GLU A 290 -12.27 19.93 37.15
N ASP A 291 -12.27 21.23 36.87
CA ASP A 291 -13.02 21.80 35.76
C ASP A 291 -12.52 21.28 34.42
N LEU A 292 -13.44 20.77 33.60
CA LEU A 292 -13.16 20.30 32.25
C LEU A 292 -13.14 21.49 31.29
N LYS A 293 -12.24 22.44 31.51
CA LYS A 293 -12.08 23.65 30.70
C LYS A 293 -10.60 23.99 30.57
N GLY A 294 -10.19 24.46 29.40
CA GLY A 294 -8.80 24.88 29.19
C GLY A 294 -8.48 25.11 27.73
N GLU A 295 -7.19 25.06 27.44
CA GLU A 295 -6.61 25.24 26.12
C GLU A 295 -5.58 24.13 25.87
N ILE A 296 -5.48 23.71 24.61
CA ILE A 296 -4.41 22.84 24.14
C ILE A 296 -3.18 23.70 23.87
N PRO A 297 -2.04 23.49 24.57
CA PRO A 297 -0.82 24.24 24.29
C PRO A 297 -0.32 23.95 22.87
N CYS A 298 0.52 24.84 22.32
CA CYS A 298 1.08 24.76 20.97
C CYS A 298 0.03 24.47 19.87
N TRP A 299 -1.20 24.97 20.03
CA TRP A 299 -2.30 24.68 19.08
C TRP A 299 -2.01 25.17 17.67
N ASP A 300 -1.38 26.35 17.53
CA ASP A 300 -0.99 26.90 16.24
C ASP A 300 0.05 26.03 15.54
N ASP A 301 1.07 25.56 16.26
CA ASP A 301 2.09 24.65 15.73
C ASP A 301 1.48 23.31 15.29
N ILE A 302 0.52 22.78 16.07
CA ILE A 302 -0.26 21.59 15.68
C ILE A 302 -0.98 21.86 14.36
N CYS A 303 -1.66 23.00 14.22
CA CYS A 303 -2.40 23.35 13.01
C CYS A 303 -1.48 23.50 11.80
N GLN A 304 -0.35 24.18 11.94
CA GLN A 304 0.65 24.37 10.89
C GLN A 304 1.27 23.04 10.47
N THR A 305 1.64 22.19 11.44
CA THR A 305 2.19 20.85 11.19
C THR A 305 1.19 19.99 10.44
N VAL A 306 -0.09 20.02 10.83
CA VAL A 306 -1.17 19.26 10.17
C VAL A 306 -1.41 19.76 8.74
N ASP A 307 -1.43 21.07 8.51
CA ASP A 307 -1.55 21.66 7.17
C ASP A 307 -0.38 21.20 6.28
N SER A 308 0.85 21.41 6.74
CA SER A 308 2.09 21.03 6.03
C SER A 308 2.12 19.53 5.71
N LEU A 309 1.83 18.68 6.70
CA LEU A 309 1.77 17.23 6.55
C LEU A 309 0.73 16.81 5.50
N CYS A 310 -0.44 17.44 5.48
CA CYS A 310 -1.48 17.10 4.51
C CYS A 310 -1.14 17.57 3.09
N ARG A 311 -0.41 18.68 2.93
CA ARG A 311 0.12 19.16 1.65
C ARG A 311 1.30 18.33 1.16
N PHE A 312 2.06 17.75 2.09
CA PHE A 312 3.14 16.84 1.77
C PHE A 312 2.62 15.53 1.16
N VAL A 313 1.50 14.98 1.67
CA VAL A 313 0.83 13.79 1.10
C VAL A 313 -0.58 14.08 0.58
N PRO A 314 -0.71 14.81 -0.53
CA PRO A 314 -2.00 15.30 -1.03
C PRO A 314 -2.95 14.18 -1.51
N GLN A 315 -2.47 12.94 -1.58
CA GLN A 315 -3.26 11.75 -1.88
C GLN A 315 -4.23 11.34 -0.75
N LEU A 316 -3.99 11.82 0.48
CA LEU A 316 -4.82 11.51 1.65
C LEU A 316 -5.89 12.60 1.85
N GLU A 317 -7.12 12.30 1.44
CA GLU A 317 -8.24 13.26 1.47
C GLU A 317 -8.97 13.31 2.81
N PHE A 318 -8.88 12.25 3.62
CA PHE A 318 -9.51 12.22 4.94
C PHE A 318 -8.79 11.30 5.91
N MET A 319 -8.53 11.79 7.11
CA MET A 319 -7.91 11.03 8.17
C MET A 319 -8.31 11.53 9.54
N GLY A 320 -8.16 10.68 10.56
CA GLY A 320 -8.09 11.13 11.94
C GLY A 320 -6.64 11.12 12.41
N MET A 321 -6.30 11.94 13.40
CA MET A 321 -4.98 11.98 13.99
C MET A 321 -5.11 12.02 15.50
N ASP A 322 -4.41 11.13 16.20
CA ASP A 322 -4.34 11.11 17.67
C ASP A 322 -2.96 11.63 18.09
N LEU A 323 -2.95 12.68 18.91
CA LEU A 323 -1.78 13.42 19.39
C LEU A 323 -1.66 13.31 20.91
N ILE A 324 -0.46 13.12 21.45
CA ILE A 324 -0.17 13.34 22.87
C ILE A 324 0.53 14.69 23.00
N ILE A 325 0.07 15.50 23.96
CA ILE A 325 0.72 16.75 24.36
C ILE A 325 1.82 16.40 25.37
N THR A 326 3.04 16.82 25.09
CA THR A 326 4.23 16.64 25.92
C THR A 326 4.62 17.97 26.57
N GLU A 327 5.54 17.99 27.52
CA GLU A 327 6.02 19.26 28.13
C GLU A 327 6.64 20.18 27.07
N ASP A 328 7.39 19.60 26.12
CA ASP A 328 8.10 20.35 25.08
C ASP A 328 7.36 20.43 23.73
N GLY A 329 6.05 20.10 23.68
CA GLY A 329 5.26 20.16 22.44
C GLY A 329 4.24 19.03 22.27
N PHE A 330 4.32 18.27 21.16
CA PHE A 330 3.40 17.17 20.89
C PHE A 330 4.00 16.05 20.03
N LYS A 331 3.41 14.84 20.16
CA LYS A 331 3.72 13.67 19.33
C LYS A 331 2.46 13.08 18.69
N ILE A 332 2.51 12.87 17.38
CA ILE A 332 1.53 12.16 16.57
C ILE A 332 1.66 10.66 16.82
N MET A 333 0.84 10.14 17.74
CA MET A 333 0.84 8.72 18.08
C MET A 333 0.25 7.85 16.99
N LYS A 334 -0.70 8.38 16.23
CA LYS A 334 -1.45 7.61 15.23
C LYS A 334 -2.13 8.48 14.19
N ILE A 335 -2.08 8.04 12.94
CA ILE A 335 -2.97 8.53 11.89
C ILE A 335 -3.94 7.42 11.47
N ILE A 336 -5.23 7.71 11.55
CA ILE A 336 -6.34 6.78 11.37
C ILE A 336 -6.97 7.03 10.02
N ASN A 337 -6.87 6.03 9.15
CA ASN A 337 -7.47 6.09 7.82
C ASN A 337 -9.01 6.22 7.80
N ASN A 338 -9.69 5.48 8.69
CA ASN A 338 -11.15 5.48 8.75
C ASN A 338 -11.63 5.63 10.19
N PRO A 339 -11.55 6.84 10.76
CA PRO A 339 -12.08 7.16 12.08
C PRO A 339 -13.48 6.60 12.30
N SER A 340 -13.79 6.22 13.54
CA SER A 340 -15.14 5.80 13.88
C SER A 340 -16.13 6.94 13.66
N TYR A 341 -17.37 6.59 13.29
CA TYR A 341 -18.45 7.58 13.25
C TYR A 341 -18.66 8.12 14.67
N PRO A 342 -18.69 9.44 14.88
CA PRO A 342 -18.74 10.02 16.22
C PRO A 342 -20.10 9.75 16.88
N LYS A 343 -20.09 9.68 18.21
CA LYS A 343 -21.28 9.32 19.01
C LYS A 343 -21.71 10.42 19.99
N THR A 344 -20.79 11.31 20.34
CA THR A 344 -20.95 12.39 21.32
C THR A 344 -21.32 13.73 20.66
N TYR A 345 -20.71 14.01 19.51
CA TYR A 345 -20.92 15.20 18.70
C TYR A 345 -21.06 14.85 17.22
N PRO A 346 -21.90 15.58 16.45
CA PRO A 346 -21.94 15.44 15.01
C PRO A 346 -20.67 16.05 14.38
N PHE A 347 -20.40 15.67 13.13
CA PHE A 347 -19.38 16.35 12.33
C PHE A 347 -19.74 17.81 12.08
N ASP A 348 -18.73 18.68 11.95
CA ASP A 348 -18.94 20.08 11.63
C ASP A 348 -19.56 20.28 10.23
N LYS A 349 -20.12 21.47 9.98
CA LYS A 349 -20.84 21.79 8.75
C LYS A 349 -19.97 21.66 7.49
N LYS A 350 -18.71 22.10 7.53
CA LYS A 350 -17.79 22.04 6.39
C LYS A 350 -17.39 20.60 6.08
N MET A 351 -17.10 19.79 7.11
CA MET A 351 -16.81 18.37 6.93
C MET A 351 -18.03 17.56 6.44
N VAL A 352 -19.24 17.89 6.89
CA VAL A 352 -20.47 17.29 6.32
C VAL A 352 -20.60 17.64 4.82
N ALA A 353 -20.29 18.88 4.43
CA ALA A 353 -20.29 19.28 3.02
C ALA A 353 -19.27 18.48 2.20
N PHE A 354 -18.04 18.33 2.72
CA PHE A 354 -17.00 17.47 2.14
C PHE A 354 -17.51 16.03 1.91
N PHE A 355 -18.03 15.37 2.95
CA PHE A 355 -18.53 14.00 2.83
C PHE A 355 -19.67 13.86 1.83
N LYS A 356 -20.56 14.84 1.76
CA LYS A 356 -21.64 14.85 0.78
C LYS A 356 -21.15 15.04 -0.64
N GLY A 357 -20.14 15.87 -0.86
CA GLY A 357 -19.45 16.01 -2.14
C GLY A 357 -18.91 14.66 -2.62
N LYS A 358 -18.12 13.99 -1.76
CA LYS A 358 -17.60 12.63 -2.03
C LYS A 358 -18.71 11.61 -2.24
N LEU A 359 -19.82 11.72 -1.51
CA LEU A 359 -20.97 10.82 -1.63
C LEU A 359 -21.65 10.97 -2.99
N LYS A 360 -21.85 12.22 -3.44
CA LYS A 360 -22.39 12.53 -4.77
C LYS A 360 -21.47 11.96 -5.85
N GLN A 361 -20.18 12.26 -5.80
CA GLN A 361 -19.18 11.76 -6.76
C GLN A 361 -19.17 10.23 -6.83
N LYS A 362 -19.11 9.55 -5.67
CA LYS A 362 -19.15 8.09 -5.62
C LYS A 362 -20.47 7.58 -6.22
N LYS A 363 -21.63 8.12 -5.83
CA LYS A 363 -22.92 7.71 -6.39
C LYS A 363 -22.98 7.92 -7.91
N ASP A 364 -22.46 9.02 -8.43
CA ASP A 364 -22.47 9.34 -9.86
C ASP A 364 -21.54 8.41 -10.64
N ASN A 365 -20.34 8.12 -10.15
CA ASN A 365 -19.46 7.09 -10.71
C ASN A 365 -20.12 5.70 -10.70
N TYR A 366 -20.89 5.40 -9.64
CA TYR A 366 -21.67 4.18 -9.57
C TYR A 366 -22.93 4.21 -10.47
N LYS A 367 -23.44 5.37 -10.92
CA LYS A 367 -24.54 5.47 -11.90
C LYS A 367 -24.06 5.35 -13.35
N LYS A 368 -22.88 5.89 -13.67
CA LYS A 368 -22.36 6.07 -15.05
C LYS A 368 -21.88 4.80 -15.78
N SER A 369 -21.85 3.61 -15.19
CA SER A 369 -21.46 2.37 -15.92
C SER A 369 -22.53 1.29 -15.87
N GLY A 370 -22.87 0.78 -17.05
CA GLY A 370 -23.94 -0.18 -17.33
C GLY A 370 -24.02 -1.35 -16.34
N ASN A 371 -25.21 -1.49 -15.76
CA ASN A 371 -25.70 -2.59 -14.96
C ASN A 371 -24.96 -2.87 -13.64
N VAL A 372 -25.61 -2.46 -12.53
CA VAL A 372 -25.44 -3.04 -11.18
C VAL A 372 -25.35 -4.57 -11.23
N PHE A 373 -26.06 -5.20 -12.18
CA PHE A 373 -25.99 -6.61 -12.51
C PHE A 373 -24.60 -7.07 -13.00
N GLN A 374 -23.95 -6.38 -13.94
CA GLN A 374 -22.59 -6.70 -14.39
C GLN A 374 -21.56 -6.61 -13.26
N ARG A 375 -21.71 -5.62 -12.35
CA ARG A 375 -20.83 -5.49 -11.17
C ARG A 375 -21.11 -6.56 -10.10
N GLY A 376 -22.38 -6.89 -9.90
CA GLY A 376 -22.81 -8.04 -9.10
C GLY A 376 -22.22 -9.34 -9.66
N PHE A 377 -22.28 -9.52 -10.97
CA PHE A 377 -21.69 -10.62 -11.72
C PHE A 377 -20.16 -10.63 -11.62
N LYS A 378 -19.45 -9.50 -11.72
CA LYS A 378 -18.00 -9.42 -11.47
C LYS A 378 -17.65 -9.88 -10.05
N LYS A 379 -18.41 -9.45 -9.03
CA LYS A 379 -18.22 -9.92 -7.65
C LYS A 379 -18.54 -11.41 -7.50
N LEU A 380 -19.57 -11.91 -8.17
CA LEU A 380 -19.93 -13.33 -8.20
C LEU A 380 -18.83 -14.14 -8.90
N LYS A 381 -18.39 -13.74 -10.08
CA LYS A 381 -17.24 -14.27 -10.84
C LYS A 381 -16.01 -14.36 -9.95
N LEU A 382 -15.64 -13.29 -9.23
CA LEU A 382 -14.52 -13.33 -8.28
C LEU A 382 -14.73 -14.32 -7.11
N ARG A 383 -15.97 -14.52 -6.64
CA ARG A 383 -16.29 -15.54 -5.62
C ARG A 383 -16.21 -16.96 -6.20
N VAL A 384 -16.74 -17.18 -7.39
CA VAL A 384 -16.67 -18.45 -8.12
C VAL A 384 -15.21 -18.82 -8.36
N ARG A 385 -14.40 -17.89 -8.85
CA ARG A 385 -12.94 -18.04 -9.00
C ARG A 385 -12.25 -18.48 -7.71
N ARG A 386 -12.60 -17.87 -6.57
CA ARG A 386 -12.07 -18.29 -5.26
C ARG A 386 -12.50 -19.68 -4.84
N LYS A 387 -13.75 -20.07 -5.13
CA LYS A 387 -14.22 -21.43 -4.85
C LYS A 387 -13.52 -22.44 -5.76
N PHE A 388 -13.48 -22.17 -7.05
CA PHE A 388 -12.75 -22.96 -8.05
C PHE A 388 -11.29 -23.19 -7.65
N ALA A 389 -10.55 -22.11 -7.34
CA ALA A 389 -9.17 -22.23 -6.88
C ALA A 389 -9.03 -23.08 -5.60
N ARG A 390 -9.99 -23.00 -4.66
CA ARG A 390 -9.93 -23.81 -3.42
C ARG A 390 -10.23 -25.29 -3.64
N LEU A 391 -11.02 -25.62 -4.66
CA LEU A 391 -11.41 -27.00 -4.97
C LEU A 391 -10.35 -27.70 -5.82
N PHE A 392 -9.77 -26.99 -6.80
CA PHE A 392 -8.96 -27.62 -7.84
C PHE A 392 -7.45 -27.32 -7.76
N TYR A 393 -7.01 -26.44 -6.85
CA TYR A 393 -5.60 -26.04 -6.74
C TYR A 393 -5.08 -26.14 -5.31
N PRO A 394 -3.74 -26.29 -5.12
CA PRO A 394 -3.10 -26.24 -3.80
C PRO A 394 -3.51 -25.00 -3.01
N ARG A 395 -3.74 -25.20 -1.70
CA ARG A 395 -3.80 -24.10 -0.74
C ARG A 395 -2.51 -23.27 -0.84
N GLY A 396 -2.64 -21.95 -0.69
CA GLY A 396 -1.54 -21.02 -0.88
C GLY A 396 -1.50 -20.38 -2.27
N LEU A 397 -2.12 -20.97 -3.31
CA LEU A 397 -2.25 -20.30 -4.61
C LEU A 397 -3.17 -19.07 -4.50
N ARG A 398 -2.79 -17.97 -5.13
CA ARG A 398 -3.67 -16.80 -5.23
C ARG A 398 -4.82 -17.10 -6.20
N PRO A 399 -6.09 -16.88 -5.80
CA PRO A 399 -7.24 -17.29 -6.60
C PRO A 399 -7.36 -16.73 -8.02
N TYR A 400 -6.73 -15.59 -8.32
CA TYR A 400 -6.75 -15.06 -9.68
C TYR A 400 -5.73 -15.78 -10.59
N LEU A 401 -4.67 -16.34 -10.02
CA LEU A 401 -3.62 -17.05 -10.77
C LEU A 401 -4.10 -18.41 -11.28
N SER A 402 -5.11 -19.02 -10.66
CA SER A 402 -5.66 -20.30 -11.11
C SER A 402 -6.22 -20.23 -12.53
N ILE A 403 -6.72 -19.07 -12.96
CA ILE A 403 -7.20 -18.90 -14.34
C ILE A 403 -6.04 -18.56 -15.28
N THR A 404 -5.07 -17.77 -14.81
CA THR A 404 -3.90 -17.46 -15.63
C THR A 404 -3.15 -18.73 -16.00
N TRP A 405 -2.98 -19.69 -15.08
CA TRP A 405 -2.32 -20.96 -15.38
C TRP A 405 -3.02 -21.73 -16.52
N ILE A 406 -4.35 -21.88 -16.46
CA ILE A 406 -5.13 -22.55 -17.51
C ILE A 406 -4.97 -21.80 -18.84
N ARG A 407 -5.09 -20.47 -18.82
CA ARG A 407 -4.93 -19.64 -20.03
C ARG A 407 -3.54 -19.83 -20.62
N ASP A 408 -2.50 -19.77 -19.80
CA ASP A 408 -1.12 -19.84 -20.26
C ASP A 408 -0.82 -21.23 -20.85
N VAL A 409 -1.32 -22.31 -20.24
CA VAL A 409 -1.26 -23.68 -20.80
C VAL A 409 -1.99 -23.79 -22.14
N LEU A 410 -3.19 -23.20 -22.26
CA LEU A 410 -3.95 -23.24 -23.52
C LEU A 410 -3.27 -22.43 -24.64
N VAL A 411 -2.72 -21.26 -24.30
CA VAL A 411 -1.97 -20.43 -25.25
C VAL A 411 -0.72 -21.17 -25.69
N ASP A 412 0.06 -21.71 -24.77
CA ASP A 412 1.27 -22.48 -25.07
C ASP A 412 0.97 -23.72 -25.92
N PHE A 413 -0.11 -24.45 -25.61
CA PHE A 413 -0.53 -25.61 -26.38
C PHE A 413 -0.82 -25.27 -27.85
N LYS A 414 -1.46 -24.13 -28.10
CA LYS A 414 -1.82 -23.65 -29.45
C LYS A 414 -0.66 -22.98 -30.19
N SER A 415 0.14 -22.19 -29.50
CA SER A 415 1.13 -21.30 -30.12
C SER A 415 2.52 -21.91 -30.23
N ASN A 416 2.94 -22.77 -29.30
CA ASN A 416 4.27 -23.36 -29.37
C ASN A 416 4.29 -24.50 -30.38
N LYS A 417 4.86 -24.27 -31.57
CA LYS A 417 5.00 -25.28 -32.62
C LYS A 417 6.27 -26.13 -32.49
N GLU A 418 7.21 -25.73 -31.63
CA GLU A 418 8.51 -26.40 -31.49
C GLU A 418 8.44 -27.67 -30.61
N ALA A 419 7.43 -27.79 -29.75
CA ALA A 419 7.27 -28.94 -28.85
C ALA A 419 6.15 -29.88 -29.34
N THR A 420 6.42 -31.18 -29.28
CA THR A 420 5.44 -32.25 -29.55
C THR A 420 4.31 -32.25 -28.52
N VAL A 421 3.19 -32.88 -28.84
CA VAL A 421 2.06 -33.05 -27.90
C VAL A 421 2.50 -33.80 -26.63
N GLY A 422 3.36 -34.82 -26.78
CA GLY A 422 3.90 -35.58 -25.65
C GLY A 422 4.75 -34.72 -24.70
N GLU A 423 5.65 -33.89 -25.27
CA GLU A 423 6.46 -32.95 -24.48
C GLU A 423 5.62 -31.89 -23.79
N LYS A 424 4.60 -31.35 -24.47
CA LYS A 424 3.64 -30.41 -23.88
C LYS A 424 2.94 -31.01 -22.67
N LEU A 425 2.35 -32.20 -22.82
CA LEU A 425 1.65 -32.89 -21.73
C LEU A 425 2.60 -33.20 -20.57
N TRP A 426 3.83 -33.62 -20.88
CA TRP A 426 4.86 -33.88 -19.87
C TRP A 426 5.27 -32.60 -19.11
N ALA A 427 5.51 -31.50 -19.83
CA ALA A 427 5.85 -30.20 -19.24
C ALA A 427 4.74 -29.72 -18.29
N TYR A 428 3.48 -29.72 -18.75
CA TYR A 428 2.34 -29.26 -17.95
C TYR A 428 2.13 -30.10 -16.68
N ARG A 429 2.32 -31.42 -16.78
CA ARG A 429 2.25 -32.33 -15.63
C ARG A 429 3.33 -32.02 -14.58
N ASN A 430 4.47 -31.49 -15.02
CA ASN A 430 5.57 -31.05 -14.15
C ASN A 430 5.55 -29.54 -13.86
N GLY A 431 4.45 -28.84 -14.21
CA GLY A 431 4.24 -27.43 -13.88
C GLY A 431 4.95 -26.43 -14.80
N PHE A 432 5.57 -26.89 -15.89
CA PHE A 432 6.27 -26.04 -16.87
C PHE A 432 5.37 -25.73 -18.06
N LEU A 433 5.55 -24.55 -18.67
CA LEU A 433 5.13 -24.32 -20.05
C LEU A 433 6.14 -24.99 -21.00
N SER A 434 5.67 -25.52 -22.13
CA SER A 434 6.47 -26.40 -23.00
C SER A 434 7.68 -25.71 -23.61
N TYR A 435 7.63 -24.40 -23.86
CA TYR A 435 8.80 -23.65 -24.35
C TYR A 435 9.97 -23.64 -23.34
N ARG A 436 9.72 -23.86 -22.04
CA ARG A 436 10.79 -23.90 -21.02
C ARG A 436 11.76 -25.05 -21.23
N LEU A 437 11.30 -26.13 -21.88
CA LEU A 437 12.12 -27.31 -22.12
C LEU A 437 13.35 -26.96 -22.96
N LYS A 438 13.14 -26.29 -24.09
CA LYS A 438 14.22 -25.81 -24.96
C LYS A 438 15.00 -24.67 -24.32
N GLN A 439 14.30 -23.72 -23.68
CA GLN A 439 14.96 -22.56 -23.06
C GLN A 439 16.01 -22.97 -22.02
N TYR A 440 15.67 -23.89 -21.12
CA TYR A 440 16.54 -24.30 -20.00
C TYR A 440 17.23 -25.66 -20.21
N GLY A 441 16.96 -26.37 -21.32
CA GLY A 441 17.44 -27.74 -21.51
C GLY A 441 16.85 -28.71 -20.48
N ILE A 442 15.56 -28.57 -20.16
CA ILE A 442 14.90 -29.36 -19.10
C ILE A 442 14.60 -30.77 -19.62
N THR A 443 15.09 -31.75 -18.89
CA THR A 443 14.89 -33.19 -19.12
C THR A 443 14.25 -33.84 -17.90
N LYS A 444 13.89 -35.12 -18.04
CA LYS A 444 13.42 -35.93 -16.89
C LYS A 444 14.44 -36.01 -15.75
N LYS A 445 15.75 -35.96 -16.07
CA LYS A 445 16.85 -36.11 -15.10
C LYS A 445 17.08 -34.84 -14.28
N ASN A 446 17.10 -33.66 -14.92
CA ASN A 446 17.47 -32.39 -14.28
C ASN A 446 16.27 -31.50 -13.88
N ARG A 447 15.01 -31.87 -14.18
CA ARG A 447 13.84 -30.99 -13.94
C ARG A 447 13.70 -30.43 -12.51
N LYS A 448 14.25 -31.11 -11.51
CA LYS A 448 14.19 -30.67 -10.10
C LYS A 448 15.15 -29.52 -9.81
N GLU A 449 16.12 -29.29 -10.68
CA GLU A 449 17.09 -28.20 -10.54
C GLU A 449 16.51 -26.84 -10.91
N PHE A 450 15.35 -26.79 -11.59
CA PHE A 450 14.69 -25.57 -12.05
C PHE A 450 13.39 -25.32 -11.33
N ILE A 451 12.99 -24.06 -11.17
CA ILE A 451 11.63 -23.71 -10.74
C ILE A 451 10.66 -23.75 -11.92
N SER A 452 9.51 -24.41 -11.73
CA SER A 452 8.46 -24.47 -12.74
C SER A 452 7.56 -23.23 -12.75
N ASP A 453 6.93 -22.91 -13.88
CA ASP A 453 6.03 -21.75 -14.01
C ASP A 453 4.87 -21.79 -13.00
N PHE A 454 4.32 -22.98 -12.77
CA PHE A 454 3.26 -23.17 -11.77
C PHE A 454 3.79 -22.97 -10.35
N GLU A 455 4.99 -23.47 -10.01
CA GLU A 455 5.60 -23.23 -8.70
C GLU A 455 5.93 -21.76 -8.49
N TYR A 456 6.41 -21.04 -9.50
CA TYR A 456 6.67 -19.60 -9.45
C TYR A 456 5.37 -18.81 -9.22
N LYS A 457 4.29 -19.13 -9.94
CA LYS A 457 2.95 -18.58 -9.67
C LYS A 457 2.48 -18.91 -8.25
N TRP A 458 2.72 -20.14 -7.80
CA TRP A 458 2.33 -20.57 -6.47
C TRP A 458 3.12 -19.84 -5.38
N LEU A 459 4.41 -19.53 -5.59
CA LEU A 459 5.26 -18.76 -4.67
C LEU A 459 4.67 -17.38 -4.37
N ARG A 460 3.96 -16.76 -5.32
CA ARG A 460 3.46 -15.40 -5.16
C ARG A 460 2.59 -15.19 -3.90
N HIS A 461 2.89 -14.22 -3.03
CA HIS A 461 4.04 -13.33 -3.01
C HIS A 461 5.11 -13.90 -2.08
N ILE A 462 6.38 -13.69 -2.43
CA ILE A 462 7.55 -13.91 -1.58
C ILE A 462 7.56 -12.83 -0.48
N ASN A 463 7.61 -11.56 -0.89
CA ASN A 463 7.45 -10.42 0.01
C ASN A 463 6.14 -10.46 0.81
N GLY A 464 6.25 -10.10 2.10
CA GLY A 464 5.16 -10.17 3.08
C GLY A 464 4.14 -9.04 2.99
N LYS A 465 3.90 -8.38 4.12
CA LYS A 465 2.91 -7.30 4.21
C LYS A 465 3.35 -6.07 3.40
N HIS A 466 4.58 -5.62 3.62
CA HIS A 466 5.14 -4.38 3.06
C HIS A 466 5.36 -4.37 1.54
N LYS A 467 5.08 -5.48 0.82
CA LYS A 467 5.07 -5.50 -0.66
C LYS A 467 4.17 -4.43 -1.28
N GLU A 468 3.24 -3.87 -0.50
CA GLU A 468 2.31 -2.81 -0.88
C GLU A 468 3.04 -1.47 -1.12
N TRP A 469 4.27 -1.31 -0.59
CA TRP A 469 5.16 -0.17 -0.85
C TRP A 469 5.61 -0.10 -2.32
N MET A 470 5.68 -1.25 -2.99
CA MET A 470 6.14 -1.41 -4.37
C MET A 470 4.96 -1.70 -5.33
N GLU A 471 3.76 -1.18 -5.02
CA GLU A 471 2.55 -1.37 -5.84
C GLU A 471 2.21 -0.16 -6.72
N ASP A 472 2.71 1.04 -6.41
CA ASP A 472 2.53 2.24 -7.21
C ASP A 472 3.76 3.16 -7.14
N LYS A 473 3.88 4.01 -8.16
CA LYS A 473 5.03 4.88 -8.42
C LYS A 473 5.22 5.95 -7.33
N ILE A 474 4.14 6.44 -6.75
CA ILE A 474 4.19 7.49 -5.72
C ILE A 474 4.65 6.90 -4.37
N THR A 475 4.10 5.75 -3.98
CA THR A 475 4.44 5.12 -2.69
C THR A 475 5.91 4.74 -2.63
N VAL A 476 6.48 4.15 -3.69
CA VAL A 476 7.88 3.74 -3.69
C VAL A 476 8.81 4.93 -3.47
N LYS A 477 8.50 6.09 -4.07
CA LYS A 477 9.31 7.30 -3.93
C LYS A 477 9.33 7.83 -2.49
N TYR A 478 8.18 7.86 -1.80
CA TYR A 478 8.17 8.21 -0.36
C TYR A 478 8.97 7.21 0.49
N ILE A 479 8.82 5.91 0.24
CA ILE A 479 9.50 4.87 1.04
C ILE A 479 11.02 4.95 0.84
N ALA A 480 11.47 5.22 -0.39
CA ALA A 480 12.87 5.34 -0.79
C ALA A 480 13.34 6.81 -0.87
N SER A 481 12.76 7.72 -0.08
CA SER A 481 13.05 9.16 -0.13
C SER A 481 14.53 9.53 -0.02
N ASP A 482 15.30 8.71 0.71
CA ASP A 482 16.74 8.92 0.95
C ASP A 482 17.57 8.67 -0.34
N PHE A 483 16.90 8.16 -1.38
CA PHE A 483 17.43 7.90 -2.71
C PHE A 483 16.65 8.66 -3.79
N ASN A 484 15.99 9.78 -3.45
CA ASN A 484 15.17 10.55 -4.38
C ASN A 484 15.91 10.93 -5.68
N GLN A 485 17.22 11.21 -5.60
CA GLN A 485 18.08 11.49 -6.75
C GLN A 485 18.13 10.34 -7.76
N MET A 486 17.94 9.10 -7.31
CA MET A 486 17.87 7.90 -8.14
C MET A 486 16.46 7.65 -8.70
N PHE A 487 15.50 8.55 -8.51
CA PHE A 487 14.18 8.50 -9.14
C PHE A 487 14.00 9.72 -10.05
N PRO A 488 13.11 9.66 -11.05
CA PRO A 488 12.69 10.85 -11.77
C PRO A 488 12.09 11.88 -10.80
N GLU A 489 12.31 13.18 -11.01
CA GLU A 489 11.60 14.23 -10.28
C GLU A 489 10.09 14.15 -10.55
N TYR A 490 9.26 14.28 -9.52
CA TYR A 490 7.80 14.19 -9.60
C TYR A 490 7.22 15.58 -9.36
N TYR A 491 6.64 16.18 -10.40
CA TYR A 491 6.17 17.57 -10.36
C TYR A 491 4.68 17.67 -10.08
N TYR A 492 3.83 16.93 -10.80
CA TYR A 492 2.38 17.03 -10.64
C TYR A 492 1.68 15.68 -10.66
N HIS A 493 0.59 15.58 -9.90
CA HIS A 493 -0.40 14.53 -10.04
C HIS A 493 -1.74 15.16 -10.44
N ILE A 494 -2.22 14.83 -11.63
CA ILE A 494 -3.43 15.38 -12.22
C ILE A 494 -4.56 14.36 -12.10
N SER A 495 -5.67 14.78 -11.48
CA SER A 495 -6.76 13.89 -11.13
C SER A 495 -8.11 14.61 -11.15
N TYR A 496 -9.12 14.02 -11.81
CA TYR A 496 -10.47 14.56 -11.78
C TYR A 496 -11.18 14.24 -10.46
N LYS A 497 -11.34 15.25 -9.59
CA LYS A 497 -11.94 15.14 -8.25
C LYS A 497 -13.00 16.20 -8.01
N ASN A 498 -14.14 15.77 -7.46
CA ASN A 498 -15.25 16.66 -7.07
C ASN A 498 -15.80 17.53 -8.21
N GLY A 499 -15.83 17.00 -9.44
CA GLY A 499 -16.40 17.72 -10.58
C GLY A 499 -15.41 18.65 -11.30
N ALA A 500 -14.16 18.73 -10.85
CA ALA A 500 -13.11 19.53 -11.45
C ALA A 500 -11.82 18.72 -11.60
N THR A 501 -11.00 19.05 -12.59
CA THR A 501 -9.63 18.55 -12.66
C THR A 501 -8.80 19.24 -11.58
N ARG A 502 -8.03 18.45 -10.83
CA ARG A 502 -7.12 18.92 -9.79
C ARG A 502 -5.70 18.69 -10.24
N ILE A 503 -4.90 19.74 -10.19
CA ILE A 503 -3.47 19.74 -10.47
C ILE A 503 -2.80 19.84 -9.11
N ILE A 504 -2.17 18.75 -8.70
CA ILE A 504 -1.67 18.58 -7.35
C ILE A 504 -0.14 18.60 -7.41
N PRO A 505 0.54 19.61 -6.85
CA PRO A 505 1.99 19.63 -6.75
C PRO A 505 2.50 18.41 -5.97
N MET A 506 3.52 17.77 -6.50
CA MET A 506 4.19 16.61 -5.91
C MET A 506 5.47 17.07 -5.18
N MET A 507 6.24 16.12 -4.64
CA MET A 507 7.35 16.42 -3.72
C MET A 507 8.51 17.20 -4.35
N ASP A 508 8.71 17.11 -5.66
CA ASP A 508 9.81 17.79 -6.36
C ASP A 508 9.31 18.97 -7.21
N CYS A 509 8.04 19.40 -7.03
CA CYS A 509 7.54 20.61 -7.67
C CYS A 509 8.11 21.85 -6.96
N PRO A 510 8.70 22.83 -7.67
CA PRO A 510 9.14 24.10 -7.08
C PRO A 510 7.92 24.96 -6.70
N LYS A 511 7.35 24.71 -5.52
CA LYS A 511 6.04 25.25 -5.08
C LYS A 511 6.02 26.78 -4.93
N GLU A 512 7.17 27.42 -4.80
CA GLU A 512 7.29 28.88 -4.70
C GLU A 512 7.10 29.55 -6.06
N GLU A 513 7.48 28.85 -7.14
CA GLU A 513 7.40 29.35 -8.50
C GLU A 513 6.15 28.87 -9.23
N TYR A 514 5.62 27.70 -8.87
CA TYR A 514 4.63 26.98 -9.65
C TYR A 514 3.32 26.74 -8.87
N GLY A 515 2.20 27.11 -9.50
CA GLY A 515 0.87 27.01 -8.93
C GLY A 515 0.15 25.67 -9.18
N THR A 516 -1.17 25.74 -9.36
CA THR A 516 -2.04 24.56 -9.57
C THR A 516 -2.93 24.72 -10.79
N THR A 517 -2.43 25.35 -11.85
CA THR A 517 -3.15 25.59 -13.11
C THR A 517 -2.54 24.76 -14.25
N PHE A 518 -3.26 24.63 -15.37
CA PHE A 518 -2.69 23.97 -16.55
C PHE A 518 -1.56 24.81 -17.16
N ASP A 519 -1.69 26.13 -17.11
CA ASP A 519 -0.65 27.07 -17.56
C ASP A 519 0.66 26.86 -16.79
N ASP A 520 0.59 26.54 -15.49
CA ASP A 520 1.77 26.17 -14.70
C ASP A 520 2.43 24.88 -15.23
N VAL A 521 1.64 23.88 -15.63
CA VAL A 521 2.16 22.62 -16.21
C VAL A 521 2.77 22.88 -17.58
N ILE A 522 2.15 23.72 -18.40
CA ILE A 522 2.66 24.12 -19.71
C ILE A 522 3.96 24.92 -19.58
N ARG A 523 4.03 25.89 -18.66
CA ARG A 523 5.25 26.65 -18.37
C ARG A 523 6.37 25.75 -17.89
N LEU A 524 6.07 24.79 -17.01
CA LEU A 524 7.04 23.79 -16.57
C LEU A 524 7.54 22.94 -17.75
N ALA A 525 6.66 22.55 -18.67
CA ALA A 525 7.05 21.81 -19.87
C ALA A 525 7.97 22.64 -20.78
N LYS A 526 7.72 23.94 -20.92
CA LYS A 526 8.59 24.86 -21.69
C LYS A 526 9.96 25.00 -21.04
N GLU A 527 10.02 25.17 -19.71
CA GLU A 527 11.27 25.32 -18.97
C GLU A 527 12.11 24.03 -19.00
N LYS A 528 11.48 22.88 -18.74
CA LYS A 528 12.19 21.59 -18.65
C LYS A 528 12.51 21.00 -20.02
N GLY A 529 11.85 21.44 -21.08
CA GLY A 529 11.98 20.91 -22.45
C GLY A 529 11.36 19.53 -22.64
N GLU A 530 11.54 18.59 -21.71
CA GLU A 530 10.97 17.24 -21.80
C GLU A 530 10.34 16.76 -20.48
N LEU A 531 9.10 16.29 -20.55
CA LEU A 531 8.37 15.70 -19.43
C LEU A 531 7.78 14.34 -19.80
N ALA A 532 7.61 13.49 -18.79
CA ALA A 532 6.92 12.22 -18.92
C ALA A 532 5.52 12.30 -18.29
N LEU A 533 4.48 12.07 -19.09
CA LEU A 533 3.09 11.98 -18.63
C LEU A 533 2.73 10.50 -18.44
N LYS A 534 2.68 10.06 -17.18
CA LYS A 534 2.50 8.65 -16.82
C LYS A 534 1.10 8.42 -16.27
N PRO A 535 0.26 7.55 -16.87
CA PRO A 535 -1.05 7.25 -16.29
C PRO A 535 -0.90 6.49 -14.96
N ASP A 536 -1.70 6.84 -13.96
CA ASP A 536 -1.72 6.17 -12.64
C ASP A 536 -2.22 4.71 -12.75
N GLN A 537 -3.09 4.45 -13.72
CA GLN A 537 -3.66 3.13 -13.99
C GLN A 537 -3.30 2.67 -15.40
N GLY A 538 -2.39 1.70 -15.48
CA GLY A 538 -1.88 1.13 -16.72
C GLY A 538 -0.74 0.18 -16.39
N SER A 539 -0.51 -0.81 -17.24
CA SER A 539 0.66 -1.70 -17.15
C SER A 539 1.27 -1.74 -18.53
N HIS A 540 2.60 -1.89 -18.62
CA HIS A 540 3.30 -2.04 -19.91
C HIS A 540 3.32 -0.78 -20.81
N GLY A 541 3.16 0.42 -20.24
CA GLY A 541 3.32 1.69 -20.96
C GLY A 541 2.08 2.24 -21.67
N ASP A 542 0.95 1.55 -21.62
CA ASP A 542 -0.31 2.02 -22.20
C ASP A 542 -0.68 3.42 -21.66
N GLY A 543 -0.83 4.41 -22.55
CA GLY A 543 -1.18 5.79 -22.21
C GLY A 543 -0.01 6.67 -21.74
N PHE A 544 1.24 6.21 -21.87
CA PHE A 544 2.42 7.02 -21.62
C PHE A 544 2.65 8.04 -22.75
N TYR A 545 2.96 9.28 -22.37
CA TYR A 545 3.39 10.31 -23.31
C TYR A 545 4.74 10.91 -22.92
N ARG A 546 5.65 11.01 -23.90
CA ARG A 546 6.77 11.95 -23.88
C ARG A 546 6.25 13.29 -24.38
N LEU A 547 6.16 14.27 -23.50
CA LEU A 547 5.86 15.66 -23.84
C LEU A 547 7.19 16.38 -24.08
N THR A 548 7.40 16.89 -25.28
CA THR A 548 8.60 17.65 -25.66
C THR A 548 8.18 19.06 -26.05
N TYR A 549 8.90 20.07 -25.60
CA TYR A 549 8.85 21.44 -26.07
C TYR A 549 10.18 21.77 -26.73
N LYS A 550 10.15 22.12 -28.02
CA LYS A 550 11.33 22.47 -28.80
C LYS A 550 10.92 23.38 -29.96
N ASP A 551 11.74 24.38 -30.27
CA ASP A 551 11.54 25.30 -31.40
C ASP A 551 10.14 25.93 -31.39
N ASP A 552 9.70 26.38 -30.21
CA ASP A 552 8.37 26.94 -29.92
C ASP A 552 7.17 26.04 -30.27
N LYS A 553 7.39 24.73 -30.32
CA LYS A 553 6.36 23.73 -30.60
C LYS A 553 6.33 22.63 -29.55
N PHE A 554 5.14 22.09 -29.32
CA PHE A 554 4.96 20.91 -28.48
C PHE A 554 4.86 19.64 -29.31
N TYR A 555 5.31 18.53 -28.73
CA TYR A 555 5.19 17.20 -29.29
C TYR A 555 4.75 16.19 -28.23
N LEU A 556 3.79 15.34 -28.60
CA LEU A 556 3.38 14.16 -27.83
C LEU A 556 3.80 12.90 -28.59
N ASN A 557 4.74 12.12 -28.04
CA ASN A 557 5.26 10.91 -28.69
C ASN A 557 5.67 11.17 -30.16
N PHE A 558 6.44 12.22 -30.40
CA PHE A 558 6.97 12.64 -31.71
C PHE A 558 5.96 13.27 -32.68
N GLN A 559 4.68 13.36 -32.32
CA GLN A 559 3.68 14.08 -33.11
C GLN A 559 3.52 15.49 -32.58
N GLU A 560 3.54 16.49 -33.46
CA GLU A 560 3.26 17.88 -33.08
C GLU A 560 1.89 17.95 -32.40
N ALA A 561 1.80 18.72 -31.32
CA ALA A 561 0.59 18.85 -30.51
C ALA A 561 0.37 20.32 -30.12
N THR A 562 -0.88 20.70 -29.89
CA THR A 562 -1.20 22.02 -29.33
C THR A 562 -1.29 21.99 -27.80
N GLU A 563 -1.25 23.16 -27.15
CA GLU A 563 -1.48 23.27 -25.71
C GLU A 563 -2.87 22.72 -25.32
N GLU A 564 -3.89 22.96 -26.15
CA GLU A 564 -5.25 22.46 -25.93
C GLU A 564 -5.32 20.93 -25.97
N GLU A 565 -4.58 20.29 -26.88
CA GLU A 565 -4.52 18.83 -26.97
C GLU A 565 -3.88 18.23 -25.72
N ILE A 566 -2.77 18.80 -25.24
CA ILE A 566 -2.12 18.41 -23.99
C ILE A 566 -3.10 18.54 -22.82
N ILE A 567 -3.75 19.70 -22.70
CA ILE A 567 -4.74 19.96 -21.64
C ILE A 567 -5.91 18.97 -21.73
N SER A 568 -6.38 18.65 -22.93
CA SER A 568 -7.49 17.71 -23.13
C SER A 568 -7.16 16.30 -22.61
N ILE A 569 -5.93 15.84 -22.82
CA ILE A 569 -5.44 14.55 -22.32
C ILE A 569 -5.37 14.57 -20.79
N LEU A 570 -4.78 15.62 -20.23
CA LEU A 570 -4.61 15.76 -18.79
C LEU A 570 -5.94 16.00 -18.05
N ALA A 571 -6.91 16.63 -18.71
CA ALA A 571 -8.25 16.90 -18.18
C ALA A 571 -9.22 15.72 -18.34
N ASP A 572 -8.84 14.63 -19.00
CA ASP A 572 -9.72 13.47 -19.17
C ASP A 572 -10.12 12.89 -17.81
N LYS A 573 -11.41 13.01 -17.49
CA LYS A 573 -12.03 12.52 -16.25
C LYS A 573 -11.90 11.01 -16.03
N ASN A 574 -11.57 10.24 -17.07
CA ASN A 574 -11.40 8.79 -16.99
C ASN A 574 -9.97 8.38 -16.63
N ASN A 575 -9.01 9.30 -16.73
CA ASN A 575 -7.59 9.05 -16.51
C ASN A 575 -7.04 9.94 -15.39
N GLN A 576 -5.88 9.54 -14.85
CA GLN A 576 -5.11 10.31 -13.89
C GLN A 576 -3.65 10.23 -14.34
N TYR A 577 -2.93 11.34 -14.27
CA TYR A 577 -1.56 11.43 -14.76
C TYR A 577 -0.61 11.86 -13.65
N LEU A 578 0.54 11.21 -13.60
CA LEU A 578 1.73 11.63 -12.86
C LEU A 578 2.70 12.25 -13.87
N ILE A 579 3.02 13.51 -13.68
CA ILE A 579 3.94 14.30 -14.49
C ILE A 579 5.30 14.24 -13.81
N THR A 580 6.30 13.69 -14.51
CA THR A 580 7.66 13.54 -14.00
C THR A 580 8.69 14.07 -14.96
N GLU A 581 9.92 14.24 -14.49
CA GLU A 581 11.13 14.29 -15.32
C GLU A 581 11.07 13.17 -16.38
N TYR A 582 11.38 13.52 -17.63
CA TYR A 582 11.70 12.52 -18.65
C TYR A 582 13.18 12.14 -18.50
N ILE A 583 13.44 10.86 -18.23
CA ILE A 583 14.79 10.40 -17.91
C ILE A 583 15.71 10.54 -19.12
N GLN A 584 16.78 11.31 -18.95
CA GLN A 584 17.84 11.42 -19.94
C GLN A 584 18.85 10.28 -19.78
N MET A 585 18.71 9.24 -20.59
CA MET A 585 19.64 8.11 -20.58
C MET A 585 20.99 8.46 -21.21
N HIS A 586 22.02 7.71 -20.82
CA HIS A 586 23.41 7.87 -21.27
C HIS A 586 23.52 7.89 -22.82
N PRO A 587 24.39 8.74 -23.42
CA PRO A 587 24.57 8.86 -24.86
C PRO A 587 24.82 7.53 -25.59
N ASP A 588 25.55 6.61 -24.96
CA ASP A 588 25.82 5.29 -25.56
C ASP A 588 24.55 4.47 -25.82
N PHE A 589 23.55 4.56 -24.96
CA PHE A 589 22.26 3.91 -25.19
C PHE A 589 21.40 4.68 -26.20
N LYS A 590 21.53 6.01 -26.26
CA LYS A 590 20.89 6.85 -27.29
C LYS A 590 21.37 6.50 -28.71
N LYS A 591 22.64 6.10 -28.88
CA LYS A 591 23.19 5.61 -30.17
C LYS A 591 22.48 4.34 -30.66
N ILE A 592 22.00 3.49 -29.75
CA ILE A 592 21.25 2.28 -30.12
C ILE A 592 19.82 2.68 -30.49
N TYR A 593 19.12 3.38 -29.59
CA TYR A 593 17.79 3.90 -29.86
C TYR A 593 17.45 5.04 -28.89
N SER A 594 17.14 6.22 -29.41
CA SER A 594 16.80 7.43 -28.62
C SER A 594 15.29 7.69 -28.49
N GLY A 595 14.45 6.89 -29.14
CA GLY A 595 13.00 7.09 -29.15
C GLY A 595 12.30 6.67 -27.84
N ALA A 596 12.94 5.87 -27.02
CA ALA A 596 12.44 5.44 -25.72
C ALA A 596 13.56 5.43 -24.68
N VAL A 597 13.19 5.40 -23.41
CA VAL A 597 14.16 5.14 -22.33
C VAL A 597 14.48 3.65 -22.33
N ASN A 598 15.69 3.28 -22.72
CA ASN A 598 16.17 1.90 -22.65
C ASN A 598 16.55 1.56 -21.20
N THR A 599 16.19 0.38 -20.72
CA THR A 599 16.33 0.05 -19.29
C THR A 599 16.94 -1.32 -19.02
N ILE A 600 17.65 -1.42 -17.90
CA ILE A 600 18.15 -2.67 -17.33
C ILE A 600 17.12 -3.18 -16.31
N ARG A 601 16.73 -4.45 -16.43
CA ARG A 601 16.03 -5.17 -15.35
C ARG A 601 17.09 -5.86 -14.49
N ILE A 602 17.08 -5.61 -13.18
CA ILE A 602 17.92 -6.30 -12.21
C ILE A 602 17.04 -6.97 -11.15
N ILE A 603 17.14 -8.29 -11.02
CA ILE A 603 16.51 -9.06 -9.96
C ILE A 603 17.44 -9.10 -8.76
N VAL A 604 16.94 -8.66 -7.61
CA VAL A 604 17.69 -8.66 -6.34
C VAL A 604 16.93 -9.47 -5.30
N PHE A 605 17.64 -10.27 -4.52
CA PHE A 605 17.06 -10.99 -3.40
C PHE A 605 17.91 -10.91 -2.13
N LYS A 606 17.29 -11.17 -0.98
CA LYS A 606 17.96 -11.29 0.31
C LYS A 606 17.71 -12.68 0.87
N LYS A 607 18.68 -13.61 0.75
CA LYS A 607 18.49 -15.00 1.19
C LYS A 607 18.36 -15.10 2.72
N ASP A 608 19.23 -14.41 3.43
CA ASP A 608 19.20 -14.23 4.90
C ASP A 608 18.10 -13.24 5.36
N GLY A 609 17.65 -12.38 4.44
CA GLY A 609 16.69 -11.31 4.68
C GLY A 609 17.26 -9.95 4.98
N ARG A 610 18.59 -9.82 4.94
CA ARG A 610 19.32 -8.60 5.26
C ARG A 610 20.21 -8.20 4.09
N THR A 611 21.10 -9.11 3.67
CA THR A 611 22.13 -8.86 2.67
C THR A 611 21.55 -9.02 1.27
N PRO A 612 21.46 -7.94 0.48
CA PRO A 612 20.98 -8.03 -0.90
C PRO A 612 22.04 -8.64 -1.81
N GLN A 613 21.58 -9.40 -2.80
CA GLN A 613 22.39 -10.06 -3.83
C GLN A 613 21.73 -9.86 -5.19
N ILE A 614 22.53 -9.50 -6.20
CA ILE A 614 22.06 -9.46 -7.59
C ILE A 614 21.97 -10.89 -8.09
N GLY A 615 20.80 -11.25 -8.62
CA GLY A 615 20.52 -12.60 -9.15
C GLY A 615 20.63 -12.66 -10.66
N ASN A 616 19.78 -11.91 -11.36
CA ASN A 616 19.76 -11.85 -12.83
C ASN A 616 19.66 -10.42 -13.28
N CYS A 617 20.30 -10.11 -14.39
CA CYS A 617 20.11 -8.85 -15.08
C CYS A 617 19.96 -9.06 -16.58
N TYR A 618 19.24 -8.14 -17.22
CA TYR A 618 19.13 -8.10 -18.67
C TYR A 618 18.74 -6.70 -19.15
N MET A 619 19.15 -6.38 -20.37
CA MET A 619 18.88 -5.10 -21.00
C MET A 619 17.61 -5.16 -21.84
N ARG A 620 16.86 -4.06 -21.88
CA ARG A 620 15.68 -3.86 -22.73
C ARG A 620 15.87 -2.60 -23.58
N PHE A 621 15.51 -2.71 -24.85
CA PHE A 621 15.53 -1.60 -25.79
C PHE A 621 14.14 -1.38 -26.40
N GLY A 622 13.75 -0.12 -26.55
CA GLY A 622 12.54 0.24 -27.31
C GLY A 622 12.76 0.14 -28.81
N SER A 623 11.71 0.39 -29.59
CA SER A 623 11.71 0.47 -31.05
C SER A 623 10.63 1.46 -31.50
N LYS A 624 10.60 1.84 -32.78
CA LYS A 624 9.50 2.68 -33.32
C LYS A 624 8.13 2.07 -33.04
N GLN A 625 8.03 0.73 -33.04
CA GLN A 625 6.79 0.01 -32.75
C GLN A 625 6.34 0.16 -31.29
N THR A 626 7.28 0.24 -30.35
CA THR A 626 6.96 0.42 -28.93
C THR A 626 6.70 1.88 -28.55
N GLY A 627 6.98 2.83 -29.44
CA GLY A 627 6.84 4.26 -29.18
C GLY A 627 7.84 4.74 -28.13
N ALA A 628 7.36 5.48 -27.13
CA ALA A 628 8.22 6.11 -26.12
C ALA A 628 8.58 5.19 -24.91
N VAL A 629 8.25 3.89 -24.98
CA VAL A 629 8.52 2.89 -23.92
C VAL A 629 9.26 1.68 -24.49
N ASP A 630 9.93 0.89 -23.65
CA ASP A 630 10.77 -0.27 -24.05
C ASP A 630 10.09 -1.64 -23.77
N ASN A 631 8.77 -1.70 -23.94
CA ASN A 631 7.99 -2.88 -23.60
C ASN A 631 8.28 -4.08 -24.53
N LEU A 632 8.93 -5.13 -24.00
CA LEU A 632 9.23 -6.40 -24.69
C LEU A 632 8.03 -7.05 -25.37
N GLY A 633 6.82 -6.91 -24.82
CA GLY A 633 5.61 -7.51 -25.37
C GLY A 633 5.00 -6.76 -26.56
N ALA A 634 5.50 -5.55 -26.86
CA ALA A 634 4.99 -4.64 -27.89
C ALA A 634 6.02 -4.34 -28.99
N GLY A 635 7.04 -5.19 -29.15
CA GLY A 635 8.13 -4.98 -30.14
C GLY A 635 9.45 -4.50 -29.53
N GLY A 636 9.60 -4.52 -28.20
CA GLY A 636 10.86 -4.22 -27.53
C GLY A 636 11.86 -5.37 -27.63
N MET A 637 13.14 -5.04 -27.66
CA MET A 637 14.24 -6.01 -27.72
C MET A 637 14.81 -6.30 -26.34
N PHE A 638 15.41 -7.47 -26.24
CA PHE A 638 16.08 -7.99 -25.07
C PHE A 638 17.54 -8.27 -25.40
N ALA A 639 18.47 -7.95 -24.50
CA ALA A 639 19.85 -8.46 -24.57
C ALA A 639 20.25 -9.08 -23.24
N GLN A 640 21.01 -10.17 -23.31
CA GLN A 640 21.62 -10.77 -22.13
C GLN A 640 22.62 -9.79 -21.55
N LEU A 641 22.76 -9.77 -20.22
CA LEU A 641 23.72 -8.94 -19.53
C LEU A 641 24.48 -9.80 -18.52
N ASP A 642 25.79 -9.85 -18.68
CA ASP A 642 26.69 -10.51 -17.74
C ASP A 642 26.82 -9.65 -16.47
N VAL A 643 26.49 -10.24 -15.31
CA VAL A 643 26.45 -9.53 -14.02
C VAL A 643 27.85 -9.10 -13.57
N ASP A 644 28.87 -9.88 -13.89
CA ASP A 644 30.22 -9.66 -13.39
C ASP A 644 30.91 -8.55 -14.17
N THR A 645 30.76 -8.57 -15.50
CA THR A 645 31.47 -7.67 -16.42
C THR A 645 30.65 -6.46 -16.86
N GLY A 646 29.31 -6.54 -16.80
CA GLY A 646 28.44 -5.53 -17.38
C GLY A 646 28.35 -5.58 -18.90
N PHE A 647 28.83 -6.66 -19.54
CA PHE A 647 28.76 -6.83 -20.99
C PHE A 647 27.37 -7.31 -21.41
N TYR A 648 26.71 -6.57 -22.30
CA TYR A 648 25.44 -6.97 -22.91
C TYR A 648 25.63 -7.47 -24.34
N HIS A 649 24.95 -8.56 -24.69
CA HIS A 649 25.07 -9.22 -25.99
C HIS A 649 23.86 -10.15 -26.29
N ASN A 650 23.91 -10.89 -27.40
CA ASN A 650 22.91 -11.89 -27.79
C ASN A 650 21.48 -11.32 -27.79
N ALA A 651 21.33 -10.19 -28.48
CA ALA A 651 20.07 -9.48 -28.54
C ALA A 651 19.01 -10.28 -29.33
N LYS A 652 17.78 -10.26 -28.83
CA LYS A 652 16.62 -10.99 -29.34
C LYS A 652 15.39 -10.09 -29.34
N ILE A 653 14.44 -10.40 -30.22
CA ILE A 653 13.15 -9.72 -30.31
C ILE A 653 12.01 -10.74 -30.33
N PHE A 654 10.85 -10.32 -29.84
CA PHE A 654 9.63 -11.12 -29.84
C PHE A 654 8.75 -10.75 -31.03
N VAL A 655 8.61 -11.67 -31.99
CA VAL A 655 7.80 -11.49 -33.21
C VAL A 655 6.86 -12.69 -33.36
N ASP A 656 5.57 -12.43 -33.56
CA ASP A 656 4.53 -13.45 -33.79
C ASP A 656 4.59 -14.67 -32.83
N ASN A 657 4.70 -14.38 -31.54
CA ASN A 657 4.83 -15.36 -30.45
C ASN A 657 6.13 -16.18 -30.41
N SER A 658 7.10 -15.83 -31.26
CA SER A 658 8.41 -16.48 -31.39
C SER A 658 9.52 -15.53 -30.95
N ILE A 659 10.63 -16.10 -30.49
CA ILE A 659 11.84 -15.35 -30.13
C ILE A 659 12.84 -15.56 -31.26
N ILE A 660 13.29 -14.47 -31.87
CA ILE A 660 14.28 -14.49 -32.95
C ILE A 660 15.49 -13.65 -32.57
N ASP A 661 16.66 -14.03 -33.09
CA ASP A 661 17.88 -13.26 -32.89
C ASP A 661 17.79 -11.91 -33.61
N CYS A 662 18.26 -10.87 -32.94
CA CYS A 662 18.19 -9.48 -33.41
C CYS A 662 19.47 -8.76 -32.95
N PRO A 663 20.65 -9.13 -33.50
CA PRO A 663 21.92 -8.55 -33.07
C PRO A 663 22.03 -7.06 -33.37
N ARG A 664 21.28 -6.56 -34.36
CA ARG A 664 21.20 -5.13 -34.71
C ARG A 664 19.78 -4.61 -34.51
N HIS A 665 19.69 -3.37 -34.03
CA HIS A 665 18.43 -2.71 -33.80
C HIS A 665 17.67 -2.47 -35.13
N PRO A 666 16.38 -2.84 -35.23
CA PRO A 666 15.66 -2.84 -36.50
C PRO A 666 15.48 -1.45 -37.12
N ASP A 667 15.40 -0.39 -36.29
CA ASP A 667 15.17 0.98 -36.79
C ASP A 667 16.43 1.81 -37.04
N THR A 668 17.55 1.49 -36.38
CA THR A 668 18.79 2.30 -36.40
C THR A 668 19.97 1.52 -36.99
N ASN A 669 19.81 0.21 -37.15
CA ASN A 669 20.84 -0.73 -37.59
C ASN A 669 22.09 -0.75 -36.68
N THR A 670 22.05 -0.14 -35.49
CA THR A 670 23.14 -0.17 -34.52
C THR A 670 23.28 -1.57 -33.91
N LEU A 671 24.52 -2.03 -33.71
CA LEU A 671 24.81 -3.28 -33.02
C LEU A 671 24.37 -3.21 -31.56
N ILE A 672 23.59 -4.19 -31.09
CA ILE A 672 23.14 -4.31 -29.71
C ILE A 672 24.14 -5.18 -28.94
N GLU A 673 25.32 -4.61 -28.74
CA GLU A 673 26.42 -5.21 -27.99
C GLU A 673 27.27 -4.10 -27.36
N GLY A 674 27.80 -4.32 -26.15
CA GLY A 674 28.65 -3.34 -25.48
C GLY A 674 28.70 -3.52 -23.97
N TYR A 675 29.23 -2.52 -23.26
CA TYR A 675 29.34 -2.53 -21.80
C TYR A 675 28.43 -1.47 -21.18
N ILE A 676 27.84 -1.78 -20.02
CA ILE A 676 27.09 -0.80 -19.25
C ILE A 676 28.07 0.23 -18.64
N PRO A 677 27.90 1.54 -18.89
CA PRO A 677 28.72 2.58 -18.28
C PRO A 677 28.66 2.50 -16.75
N HIS A 678 29.83 2.62 -16.10
CA HIS A 678 29.96 2.63 -14.64
C HIS A 678 29.29 1.44 -13.92
N TRP A 679 29.33 0.24 -14.51
CA TRP A 679 28.56 -0.91 -14.02
C TRP A 679 28.75 -1.28 -12.54
N GLU A 680 29.98 -1.20 -12.00
CA GLU A 680 30.21 -1.46 -10.58
C GLU A 680 29.45 -0.49 -9.66
N GLN A 681 29.39 0.80 -10.04
CA GLN A 681 28.62 1.80 -9.32
C GLN A 681 27.11 1.51 -9.42
N VAL A 682 26.62 1.13 -10.62
CA VAL A 682 25.23 0.71 -10.82
C VAL A 682 24.85 -0.45 -9.90
N LYS A 683 25.71 -1.47 -9.77
CA LYS A 683 25.49 -2.61 -8.86
C LYS A 683 25.46 -2.14 -7.40
N ALA A 684 26.42 -1.32 -6.99
CA ALA A 684 26.51 -0.80 -5.62
C ALA A 684 25.25 0.00 -5.23
N ASP A 685 24.78 0.88 -6.11
CA ASP A 685 23.59 1.71 -5.86
C ASP A 685 22.31 0.88 -5.73
N VAL A 686 22.13 -0.11 -6.61
CA VAL A 686 20.98 -1.02 -6.56
C VAL A 686 20.97 -1.84 -5.27
N LEU A 687 22.13 -2.36 -4.86
CA LEU A 687 22.28 -3.09 -3.59
C LEU A 687 22.03 -2.18 -2.39
N LYS A 688 22.50 -0.92 -2.42
CA LYS A 688 22.27 0.08 -1.36
C LYS A 688 20.78 0.37 -1.17
N VAL A 689 20.04 0.61 -2.26
CA VAL A 689 18.58 0.83 -2.20
C VAL A 689 17.86 -0.42 -1.69
N ALA A 690 18.25 -1.60 -2.16
CA ALA A 690 17.66 -2.85 -1.68
C ALA A 690 17.93 -3.04 -0.18
N ALA A 691 19.14 -2.79 0.32
CA ALA A 691 19.53 -2.92 1.72
C ALA A 691 18.67 -2.04 2.63
N ALA A 692 18.46 -0.77 2.24
CA ALA A 692 17.68 0.23 2.98
C ALA A 692 16.20 -0.13 3.18
N ILE A 693 15.70 -1.18 2.51
CA ILE A 693 14.33 -1.69 2.67
C ILE A 693 14.36 -3.11 3.27
N PRO A 694 14.71 -3.28 4.56
CA PRO A 694 14.89 -4.59 5.21
C PRO A 694 13.58 -5.40 5.32
N GLN A 695 12.42 -4.76 5.13
CA GLN A 695 11.12 -5.43 5.19
C GLN A 695 10.81 -6.26 3.93
N LEU A 696 11.56 -6.08 2.85
CA LEU A 696 11.40 -6.75 1.55
C LEU A 696 12.65 -7.56 1.19
N GLU A 697 12.45 -8.68 0.50
CA GLU A 697 13.48 -9.69 0.22
C GLU A 697 13.60 -10.08 -1.27
N PHE A 698 12.72 -9.57 -2.14
CA PHE A 698 12.73 -9.91 -3.56
C PHE A 698 12.25 -8.74 -4.41
N PHE A 699 13.08 -8.26 -5.31
CA PHE A 699 12.87 -7.05 -6.08
C PHE A 699 13.16 -7.30 -7.55
N GLY A 700 12.48 -6.58 -8.44
CA GLY A 700 12.96 -6.30 -9.79
C GLY A 700 13.11 -4.82 -9.94
N PHE A 701 14.34 -4.34 -9.99
CA PHE A 701 14.63 -2.97 -10.33
C PHE A 701 14.56 -2.82 -11.85
N ASP A 702 13.82 -1.82 -12.31
CA ASP A 702 13.89 -1.31 -13.67
C ASP A 702 14.65 0.00 -13.56
N LEU A 703 15.80 0.10 -14.22
CA LEU A 703 16.64 1.29 -14.15
C LEU A 703 17.10 1.74 -15.53
N ALA A 704 17.29 3.04 -15.67
CA ALA A 704 17.98 3.65 -16.80
C ALA A 704 19.30 4.21 -16.29
N VAL A 705 20.37 3.99 -17.04
CA VAL A 705 21.68 4.59 -16.77
C VAL A 705 21.71 5.96 -17.43
N THR A 706 22.08 6.97 -16.65
CA THR A 706 22.24 8.37 -17.07
C THR A 706 23.73 8.72 -17.13
N GLU A 707 24.10 9.92 -17.58
CA GLU A 707 25.50 10.38 -17.54
C GLU A 707 26.02 10.40 -16.09
N ASP A 708 25.20 10.89 -15.16
CA ASP A 708 25.62 11.08 -13.76
C ASP A 708 25.23 9.91 -12.81
N GLY A 709 24.77 8.77 -13.32
CA GLY A 709 24.37 7.63 -12.48
C GLY A 709 23.18 6.83 -12.99
N ILE A 710 22.18 6.62 -12.12
CA ILE A 710 20.98 5.82 -12.45
C ILE A 710 19.68 6.50 -12.04
N LYS A 711 18.62 6.21 -12.78
CA LYS A 711 17.23 6.55 -12.44
C LYS A 711 16.36 5.30 -12.46
N PHE A 712 15.47 5.14 -11.48
CA PHE A 712 14.49 4.06 -11.39
C PHE A 712 13.12 4.53 -11.90
N PRO A 713 12.73 4.19 -13.15
CA PRO A 713 11.35 4.34 -13.59
C PRO A 713 10.36 3.59 -12.67
N GLU A 714 10.72 2.39 -12.21
CA GLU A 714 9.89 1.56 -11.35
C GLU A 714 10.69 0.50 -10.57
N ILE A 715 10.14 0.06 -9.43
CA ILE A 715 10.64 -1.10 -8.67
C ILE A 715 9.49 -2.09 -8.48
N ASN A 716 9.69 -3.30 -9.01
CA ASN A 716 8.71 -4.37 -9.06
C ASN A 716 8.82 -5.29 -7.83
N ARG A 717 7.72 -5.47 -7.10
CA ARG A 717 7.64 -6.33 -5.90
C ARG A 717 7.79 -7.84 -6.13
N PHE A 718 7.62 -8.26 -7.38
CA PHE A 718 7.63 -9.65 -7.81
C PHE A 718 7.73 -9.67 -9.35
N PRO A 719 8.95 -9.68 -9.89
CA PRO A 719 9.22 -9.74 -11.33
C PRO A 719 8.45 -10.87 -12.02
N ASP A 720 8.15 -10.69 -13.30
CA ASP A 720 7.67 -11.80 -14.12
C ASP A 720 8.78 -12.82 -14.38
N TYR A 721 8.39 -14.05 -14.73
CA TYR A 721 9.35 -15.10 -15.08
C TYR A 721 9.69 -14.99 -16.58
N PRO A 722 10.82 -14.36 -16.97
CA PRO A 722 11.08 -13.95 -18.34
C PRO A 722 11.08 -15.14 -19.31
N ARG A 723 10.52 -14.93 -20.50
CA ARG A 723 10.46 -15.95 -21.57
C ARG A 723 11.78 -16.08 -22.35
N MET A 724 12.57 -15.00 -22.38
CA MET A 724 13.86 -14.92 -23.09
C MET A 724 15.01 -15.26 -22.16
N GLU A 725 15.14 -14.53 -21.04
CA GLU A 725 16.23 -14.72 -20.09
C GLU A 725 16.18 -16.05 -19.32
N LYS A 726 17.37 -16.62 -19.07
CA LYS A 726 17.53 -17.76 -18.18
C LYS A 726 17.91 -17.28 -16.79
N TYR A 727 17.17 -17.69 -15.77
CA TYR A 727 17.58 -17.41 -14.41
C TYR A 727 18.92 -18.07 -14.06
N SER A 728 19.77 -17.31 -13.39
CA SER A 728 21.05 -17.77 -12.86
C SER A 728 20.82 -18.84 -11.80
N ARG A 729 21.87 -19.60 -11.49
CA ARG A 729 21.80 -20.65 -10.47
C ARG A 729 21.38 -20.07 -9.13
N ASP A 730 21.95 -18.94 -8.73
CA ASP A 730 21.64 -18.27 -7.46
C ASP A 730 20.18 -17.84 -7.35
N THR A 731 19.62 -17.24 -8.40
CA THR A 731 18.20 -16.88 -8.45
C THR A 731 17.32 -18.13 -8.31
N ILE A 732 17.63 -19.20 -9.05
CA ILE A 732 16.88 -20.45 -8.99
C ILE A 732 16.95 -21.06 -7.58
N ASP A 733 18.14 -21.13 -6.99
CA ASP A 733 18.35 -21.68 -5.65
C ASP A 733 17.62 -20.89 -4.58
N TYR A 734 17.61 -19.56 -4.66
CA TYR A 734 16.79 -18.72 -3.79
C TYR A 734 15.29 -19.04 -3.94
N LEU A 735 14.78 -19.13 -5.18
CA LEU A 735 13.37 -19.41 -5.43
C LEU A 735 12.97 -20.81 -4.95
N LEU A 736 13.84 -21.81 -5.14
CA LEU A 736 13.64 -23.18 -4.65
C LEU A 736 13.68 -23.26 -3.12
N TYR A 737 14.60 -22.51 -2.48
CA TYR A 737 14.63 -22.35 -1.03
C TYR A 737 13.30 -21.78 -0.50
N LYS A 738 12.80 -20.67 -1.09
CA LYS A 738 11.51 -20.08 -0.68
C LYS A 738 10.34 -21.03 -0.96
N LEU A 739 10.43 -21.84 -2.01
CA LEU A 739 9.42 -22.84 -2.34
C LEU A 739 9.34 -23.92 -1.26
N ASP A 740 10.48 -24.44 -0.79
CA ASP A 740 10.55 -25.39 0.31
C ASP A 740 9.93 -24.82 1.60
N LYS A 741 10.35 -23.61 2.00
CA LYS A 741 9.78 -22.92 3.17
C LYS A 741 8.27 -22.75 3.06
N LYS A 742 7.76 -22.41 1.87
CA LYS A 742 6.32 -22.28 1.64
C LYS A 742 5.62 -23.65 1.65
N LYS A 743 6.22 -24.72 1.10
CA LYS A 743 5.66 -26.08 1.17
C LYS A 743 5.52 -26.54 2.61
N LYS A 744 6.55 -26.39 3.44
CA LYS A 744 6.52 -26.66 4.90
C LYS A 744 5.39 -25.92 5.61
N ARG A 745 5.25 -24.62 5.34
CA ARG A 745 4.16 -23.80 5.90
C ARG A 745 2.74 -24.31 5.58
N TYR A 746 2.55 -24.93 4.41
CA TYR A 746 1.27 -25.49 3.98
C TYR A 746 1.17 -27.01 4.20
N GLY A 747 2.20 -27.65 4.74
CA GLY A 747 2.26 -29.10 4.99
C GLY A 747 2.46 -29.96 3.73
N TYR A 748 2.90 -29.36 2.62
CA TYR A 748 3.13 -30.05 1.34
C TYR A 748 4.51 -30.72 1.22
N ASP A 749 5.35 -30.53 2.23
CA ASP A 749 6.55 -31.31 2.49
C ASP A 749 6.22 -32.73 2.94
N ASN A 750 5.23 -32.89 3.82
CA ASN A 750 4.85 -34.19 4.39
C ASN A 750 3.63 -34.83 3.72
N ASN A 751 2.66 -34.01 3.27
CA ASN A 751 1.41 -34.49 2.72
C ASN A 751 1.31 -34.23 1.22
N ARG A 752 0.95 -35.26 0.47
CA ARG A 752 0.69 -35.11 -0.96
C ARG A 752 -0.54 -34.23 -1.18
N ASN A 753 -0.42 -33.29 -2.11
CA ASN A 753 -1.58 -32.54 -2.57
C ASN A 753 -2.39 -33.37 -3.58
N HIS A 754 -3.66 -33.62 -3.28
CA HIS A 754 -4.58 -34.40 -4.13
C HIS A 754 -5.54 -33.53 -4.96
N THR A 755 -5.26 -32.23 -5.11
CA THR A 755 -6.06 -31.38 -5.99
C THR A 755 -5.78 -31.66 -7.47
N LEU A 756 -6.77 -31.38 -8.33
CA LEU A 756 -6.70 -31.59 -9.78
C LEU A 756 -5.40 -31.04 -10.41
N VAL A 757 -5.10 -29.77 -10.13
CA VAL A 757 -3.77 -29.20 -10.40
C VAL A 757 -2.96 -29.33 -9.13
N HIS A 758 -1.85 -30.05 -9.20
CA HIS A 758 -0.98 -30.32 -8.05
C HIS A 758 0.39 -29.65 -8.23
N LEU A 759 1.11 -29.47 -7.12
CA LEU A 759 2.50 -29.04 -7.18
C LEU A 759 3.35 -30.18 -7.77
N PRO A 760 4.36 -29.89 -8.59
CA PRO A 760 5.28 -30.89 -9.10
C PRO A 760 5.93 -31.67 -7.95
N ARG A 761 6.12 -32.98 -8.16
CA ARG A 761 6.88 -33.82 -7.22
C ARG A 761 8.34 -33.41 -7.26
N ARG A 762 8.88 -33.03 -6.11
CA ARG A 762 10.30 -32.79 -5.88
C ARG A 762 10.83 -33.85 -4.96
#